data_AF-A0A972AGR8-F1
#
_entry.id   AF-A0A972AGR8-F1
#
_cell.length_a   1.000
_cell.length_b   1.000
_cell.length_c   1.000
_cell.angle_alpha   90.00
_cell.angle_beta   90.00
_cell.angle_gamma   90.00
#
_symmetry.space_group_name_H-M   'P 1'
#
loop_
_entity.id
_entity.type
_entity.pdbx_description
1 polymer ?
#
loop_
_entity_poly.entity_id
_entity_poly.type
_entity_poly.pdbx_seq_one_letter_code
_entity_poly.pdbx_strand_id
1 'polypeptide(L)'
;MKPSIRQISPRLKRVLALLLMLCLLPVGLSGSLAEDRPLTNLFGSSLSENQDYVHTFAIVGDTIYIKTSKAFYTYKIGDEAPVLHTGFDPYPIPPTSDGLESREVTIHQLVSDGTQLYALDLYKQSLYQLAVEADELVFSKPIKLDLSDFLRDGNPFVFTSQPLFAFIHEGKLYLRHPNYEEDKAELQRFDLANGEKTTFKTRHLQQMTPYKDGKFLAVRHDRMNAYDPQTFEPIAPGLVIFDPAADSVEDVGLAMELSEQSDSVSAIYYDAREDSLYTHSATDVLRYDEDFKKQRLIGYLPTYGSMSSSLPGGVQPFGDDQLIIVYYTNVFLRPLDETGLQGITVLTITGSLDDSIILQNVLMEMDDVVLRQDDTLKGKYVDGDELATLFITGAVNFDLMIMNAYSFDLDKLMEKGYLADLSGSSVISEYTNNLEHGIKQGVTHKDGIYAAPVTLMVVPVSAYVKNFEAAGLPLPQTIPELVQLYADWYSHLGNDLADFRLTDMNAENVKIELLRILVGSYMSEILATGQELVFDTPRFKDLLQKINSIKPEAQGKIDWQTPEGQAAMEEEMGKKLLLQTGMGFEPQYSVGLNNAGDRQFVPLILPMEEGGQGYERAEINMLAVLSTSKNKEAATRFIEHYLNKLNVLERAAFDKTWTTPIENPKYEEGVKMQETRVNQIKESIKNATGAEKSSLEENLRYLEESLAGYRENGKFMAPQRDIDMLRDLMRKMFISNGLANAQFMAVNEEYELLDQYAQGAITMDQFVKQLDDKLRLVRMEYQ
;
A
#
# COMPACT_ATOMS: atom_id res chain seq x y z
N MET A 1 22.77 -45.09 -16.88
CA MET A 1 23.00 -44.28 -18.10
C MET A 1 22.65 -42.83 -17.77
N LYS A 2 23.63 -41.93 -17.68
CA LYS A 2 23.40 -40.49 -17.49
C LYS A 2 22.86 -39.88 -18.79
N PRO A 3 21.79 -39.08 -18.80
CA PRO A 3 21.47 -38.27 -19.96
C PRO A 3 22.29 -36.98 -19.95
N SER A 4 22.89 -36.69 -21.11
CA SER A 4 23.73 -35.54 -21.42
C SER A 4 22.90 -34.26 -21.48
N ILE A 5 23.22 -33.28 -20.64
CA ILE A 5 22.72 -31.90 -20.73
C ILE A 5 23.26 -31.28 -22.03
N ARG A 6 22.36 -30.98 -22.98
CA ARG A 6 22.70 -30.27 -24.22
C ARG A 6 23.14 -28.85 -23.87
N GLN A 7 24.37 -28.50 -24.25
CA GLN A 7 24.87 -27.12 -24.22
C GLN A 7 24.02 -26.25 -25.14
N ILE A 8 23.37 -25.25 -24.55
CA ILE A 8 22.65 -24.20 -25.28
C ILE A 8 23.67 -23.32 -26.01
N SER A 9 23.45 -23.09 -27.31
CA SER A 9 24.40 -22.38 -28.17
C SER A 9 24.59 -20.91 -27.73
N PRO A 10 25.78 -20.32 -27.95
CA PRO A 10 26.06 -18.91 -27.59
C PRO A 10 25.10 -17.92 -28.28
N ARG A 11 24.58 -18.27 -29.47
CA ARG A 11 23.57 -17.47 -30.17
C ARG A 11 22.21 -17.53 -29.47
N LEU A 12 21.79 -18.69 -28.95
CA LEU A 12 20.54 -18.80 -28.22
C LEU A 12 20.61 -18.08 -26.86
N LYS A 13 21.77 -18.08 -26.19
CA LYS A 13 22.00 -17.24 -24.98
C LYS A 13 21.90 -15.75 -25.28
N ARG A 14 22.44 -15.28 -26.40
CA ARG A 14 22.31 -13.86 -26.83
C ARG A 14 20.88 -13.48 -27.20
N VAL A 15 20.13 -14.39 -27.83
CA VAL A 15 18.72 -14.18 -28.16
C VAL A 15 17.84 -14.20 -26.91
N LEU A 16 18.13 -15.08 -25.94
CA LEU A 16 17.46 -15.09 -24.62
C LEU A 16 17.80 -13.86 -23.78
N ALA A 17 19.05 -13.38 -23.82
CA ALA A 17 19.45 -12.13 -23.15
C ALA A 17 18.81 -10.90 -23.79
N LEU A 18 18.67 -10.88 -25.12
CA LEU A 18 17.94 -9.81 -25.83
C LEU A 18 16.42 -9.87 -25.57
N LEU A 19 15.83 -11.07 -25.44
CA LEU A 19 14.42 -11.24 -25.07
C LEU A 19 14.17 -10.86 -23.60
N LEU A 20 15.11 -11.17 -22.69
CA LEU A 20 15.05 -10.69 -21.29
C LEU A 20 15.25 -9.18 -21.20
N MET A 21 16.13 -8.58 -22.01
CA MET A 21 16.21 -7.10 -22.11
C MET A 21 14.94 -6.50 -22.68
N LEU A 22 14.30 -7.11 -23.70
CA LEU A 22 13.02 -6.65 -24.24
C LEU A 22 11.84 -6.80 -23.27
N CYS A 23 11.91 -7.74 -22.33
CA CYS A 23 10.95 -7.89 -21.23
C CYS A 23 11.29 -7.02 -19.99
N LEU A 24 12.48 -6.42 -19.95
CA LEU A 24 12.92 -5.47 -18.91
C LEU A 24 12.99 -4.02 -19.42
N LEU A 25 12.72 -3.78 -20.71
CA LEU A 25 12.35 -2.46 -21.17
C LEU A 25 11.04 -2.09 -20.48
N PRO A 26 10.90 -0.87 -19.94
CA PRO A 26 9.63 -0.42 -19.40
C PRO A 26 8.62 -0.40 -20.56
N VAL A 27 7.80 -1.46 -20.64
CA VAL A 27 6.56 -1.46 -21.42
C VAL A 27 5.57 -0.60 -20.62
N GLY A 28 5.85 0.70 -20.61
CA GLY A 28 5.16 1.71 -19.82
C GLY A 28 5.21 3.11 -20.45
N LEU A 29 5.94 3.31 -21.55
CA LEU A 29 5.70 4.46 -22.42
C LEU A 29 4.53 4.13 -23.36
N SER A 30 3.34 4.03 -22.77
CA SER A 30 2.11 4.23 -23.53
C SER A 30 2.23 5.60 -24.17
N GLY A 31 2.15 5.67 -25.50
CA GLY A 31 2.37 6.91 -26.25
C GLY A 31 1.39 8.01 -25.88
N SER A 32 1.71 8.80 -24.85
CA SER A 32 1.49 10.23 -24.93
C SER A 32 2.53 10.77 -25.90
N LEU A 33 2.11 11.67 -26.80
CA LEU A 33 3.03 12.47 -27.60
C LEU A 33 4.20 12.90 -26.72
N ALA A 34 5.42 12.49 -27.07
CA ALA A 34 6.63 12.96 -26.41
C ALA A 34 6.68 14.48 -26.64
N GLU A 35 6.14 15.25 -25.70
CA GLU A 35 6.45 16.65 -25.60
C GLU A 35 7.95 16.75 -25.27
N ASP A 36 8.66 17.66 -25.93
CA ASP A 36 10.06 18.03 -25.68
C ASP A 36 10.24 18.63 -24.26
N ARG A 37 9.82 17.90 -23.22
CA ARG A 37 9.98 18.31 -21.82
C ARG A 37 11.31 17.75 -21.30
N PRO A 38 12.11 18.59 -20.61
CA PRO A 38 13.35 18.11 -19.99
C PRO A 38 13.05 17.03 -18.95
N LEU A 39 13.96 16.06 -18.82
CA LEU A 39 13.87 15.02 -17.80
C LEU A 39 14.02 15.66 -16.41
N THR A 40 12.93 15.66 -15.64
CA THR A 40 12.88 16.21 -14.27
C THR A 40 12.69 15.12 -13.21
N ASN A 41 12.41 13.89 -13.64
CA ASN A 41 12.23 12.73 -12.78
C ASN A 41 12.92 11.50 -13.41
N LEU A 42 13.90 10.91 -12.74
CA LEU A 42 14.79 9.91 -13.37
C LEU A 42 14.14 8.56 -13.64
N PHE A 43 13.27 8.07 -12.75
CA PHE A 43 12.73 6.72 -12.86
C PHE A 43 11.22 6.66 -13.09
N GLY A 44 10.50 7.79 -13.03
CA GLY A 44 9.04 7.77 -13.06
C GLY A 44 8.48 6.81 -12.00
N SER A 45 7.44 6.06 -12.30
CA SER A 45 6.87 5.04 -11.41
C SER A 45 7.68 3.72 -11.36
N SER A 46 8.69 3.55 -12.22
CA SER A 46 9.24 2.23 -12.54
C SER A 46 9.90 1.51 -11.35
N LEU A 47 10.62 2.22 -10.47
CA LEU A 47 11.24 1.60 -9.29
C LEU A 47 10.16 1.04 -8.34
N SER A 48 9.14 1.85 -8.04
CA SER A 48 8.01 1.47 -7.18
C SER A 48 7.28 0.23 -7.71
N GLU A 49 6.93 0.22 -9.01
CA GLU A 49 6.23 -0.90 -9.64
C GLU A 49 7.04 -2.20 -9.66
N ASN A 50 8.36 -2.07 -9.80
CA ASN A 50 9.27 -3.20 -9.78
C ASN A 50 9.71 -3.62 -8.37
N GLN A 51 9.22 -2.96 -7.32
CA GLN A 51 9.71 -3.14 -5.93
C GLN A 51 11.24 -3.07 -5.87
N ASP A 52 11.80 -2.06 -6.54
CA ASP A 52 13.20 -1.69 -6.47
C ASP A 52 13.32 -0.35 -5.76
N TYR A 53 14.38 -0.17 -4.97
CA TYR A 53 14.53 1.01 -4.13
C TYR A 53 15.95 1.54 -4.19
N VAL A 54 16.12 2.84 -4.38
CA VAL A 54 17.40 3.52 -4.20
C VAL A 54 17.88 3.31 -2.78
N HIS A 55 19.08 2.76 -2.61
CA HIS A 55 19.71 2.59 -1.30
C HIS A 55 20.75 3.67 -1.03
N THR A 56 21.51 4.05 -2.06
CA THR A 56 22.58 5.02 -1.93
C THR A 56 22.91 5.65 -3.27
N PHE A 57 23.43 6.87 -3.23
CA PHE A 57 23.85 7.61 -4.41
C PHE A 57 25.06 8.49 -4.08
N ALA A 58 25.76 8.96 -5.12
CA ALA A 58 26.76 10.01 -5.00
C ALA A 58 26.93 10.74 -6.34
N ILE A 59 27.39 12.00 -6.29
CA ILE A 59 27.69 12.80 -7.48
C ILE A 59 29.20 12.93 -7.67
N VAL A 60 29.67 12.77 -8.91
CA VAL A 60 31.01 13.16 -9.34
C VAL A 60 30.89 13.96 -10.63
N GLY A 61 31.31 15.24 -10.59
CA GLY A 61 31.15 16.14 -11.72
C GLY A 61 29.69 16.28 -12.16
N ASP A 62 29.40 15.94 -13.40
CA ASP A 62 28.08 16.00 -14.05
C ASP A 62 27.33 14.66 -14.03
N THR A 63 27.79 13.69 -13.22
CA THR A 63 27.26 12.32 -13.20
C THR A 63 26.77 11.94 -11.79
N ILE A 64 25.54 11.43 -11.72
CA ILE A 64 24.93 10.79 -10.55
C ILE A 64 25.17 9.29 -10.65
N TYR A 65 25.67 8.68 -9.59
CA TYR A 65 25.81 7.22 -9.45
C TYR A 65 24.77 6.74 -8.46
N ILE A 66 23.98 5.74 -8.84
CA ILE A 66 22.79 5.32 -8.11
C ILE A 66 22.84 3.81 -7.93
N LYS A 67 22.77 3.33 -6.69
CA LYS A 67 22.64 1.91 -6.38
C LYS A 67 21.25 1.64 -5.79
N THR A 68 20.48 0.82 -6.48
CA THR A 68 19.17 0.34 -6.03
C THR A 68 19.29 -1.03 -5.35
N SER A 69 18.17 -1.64 -4.96
CA SER A 69 18.11 -3.01 -4.44
C SER A 69 18.50 -4.01 -5.52
N LYS A 70 18.18 -3.73 -6.78
CA LYS A 70 18.33 -4.67 -7.90
C LYS A 70 19.38 -4.27 -8.92
N ALA A 71 19.91 -3.05 -8.89
CA ALA A 71 20.81 -2.59 -9.95
C ALA A 71 21.70 -1.40 -9.58
N PHE A 72 22.68 -1.15 -10.44
CA PHE A 72 23.54 0.03 -10.42
C PHE A 72 23.34 0.85 -11.71
N TYR A 73 23.06 2.13 -11.54
CA TYR A 73 22.81 3.07 -12.63
C TYR A 73 23.76 4.28 -12.56
N THR A 74 23.96 4.92 -13.70
CA THR A 74 24.44 6.30 -13.76
C THR A 74 23.44 7.19 -14.49
N TYR A 75 23.45 8.48 -14.16
CA TYR A 75 22.78 9.51 -14.94
C TYR A 75 23.72 10.69 -15.13
N LYS A 76 24.00 11.05 -16.38
CA LYS A 76 24.78 12.24 -16.73
C LYS A 76 23.88 13.35 -17.23
N ILE A 77 24.24 14.61 -16.96
CA ILE A 77 23.52 15.76 -17.53
C ILE A 77 23.41 15.62 -19.05
N GLY A 78 22.17 15.65 -19.55
CA GLY A 78 21.84 15.50 -20.96
C GLY A 78 21.51 14.08 -21.40
N ASP A 79 21.64 13.07 -20.53
CA ASP A 79 21.11 11.73 -20.80
C ASP A 79 19.57 11.78 -20.87
N GLU A 80 18.99 10.99 -21.78
CA GLU A 80 17.54 10.87 -21.92
C GLU A 80 16.91 10.05 -20.77
N ALA A 81 17.69 9.15 -20.15
CA ALA A 81 17.27 8.30 -19.04
C ALA A 81 18.50 7.74 -18.27
N PRO A 82 18.33 7.22 -17.04
CA PRO A 82 19.40 6.53 -16.33
C PRO A 82 19.96 5.31 -17.09
N VAL A 83 21.28 5.20 -17.14
CA VAL A 83 22.01 4.10 -17.80
C VAL A 83 22.24 2.98 -16.80
N LEU A 84 21.71 1.78 -17.09
CA LEU A 84 21.95 0.56 -16.31
C LEU A 84 23.34 -0.02 -16.64
N HIS A 85 24.12 -0.32 -15.59
CA HIS A 85 25.42 -1.01 -15.76
C HIS A 85 25.36 -2.47 -15.32
N THR A 86 24.92 -2.75 -14.09
CA THR A 86 24.93 -4.11 -13.55
C THR A 86 23.74 -4.36 -12.63
N GLY A 87 23.33 -5.63 -12.55
CA GLY A 87 22.27 -6.09 -11.66
C GLY A 87 22.80 -6.67 -10.35
N PHE A 88 22.00 -6.59 -9.31
CA PHE A 88 22.25 -7.16 -7.99
C PHE A 88 21.18 -8.19 -7.64
N ASP A 89 21.54 -9.12 -6.77
CA ASP A 89 20.55 -9.94 -6.06
C ASP A 89 19.91 -9.06 -4.98
N PRO A 90 18.59 -8.77 -5.04
CA PRO A 90 17.91 -7.99 -4.01
C PRO A 90 17.78 -8.72 -2.66
N TYR A 91 18.04 -10.03 -2.64
CA TYR A 91 17.99 -10.84 -1.41
C TYR A 91 19.35 -11.49 -1.12
N PRO A 92 20.43 -10.69 -0.97
CA PRO A 92 21.76 -11.24 -0.78
C PRO A 92 21.82 -11.95 0.58
N ILE A 93 22.37 -13.16 0.59
CA ILE A 93 22.54 -13.95 1.81
C ILE A 93 23.51 -13.19 2.74
N PRO A 94 23.17 -12.89 4.01
CA PRO A 94 24.13 -12.36 4.95
C PRO A 94 25.35 -13.30 5.11
N PRO A 95 26.58 -12.77 5.26
CA PRO A 95 27.75 -13.62 5.43
C PRO A 95 27.74 -14.28 6.81
N THR A 96 28.35 -15.45 6.93
CA THR A 96 28.74 -16.00 8.24
C THR A 96 29.96 -15.27 8.78
N SER A 97 30.20 -15.36 10.09
CA SER A 97 31.34 -14.69 10.75
C SER A 97 32.71 -15.11 10.17
N ASP A 98 32.86 -16.37 9.79
CA ASP A 98 34.06 -16.92 9.14
C ASP A 98 34.18 -16.57 7.64
N GLY A 99 33.08 -16.15 7.01
CA GLY A 99 33.00 -15.83 5.59
C GLY A 99 33.28 -14.37 5.23
N LEU A 100 33.35 -13.46 6.20
CA LEU A 100 33.48 -12.00 6.00
C LEU A 100 34.70 -11.62 5.14
N GLU A 101 35.86 -12.17 5.45
CA GLU A 101 37.13 -11.86 4.77
C GLU A 101 37.13 -12.31 3.30
N SER A 102 36.57 -13.49 3.02
CA SER A 102 36.60 -14.13 1.69
C SER A 102 35.59 -13.58 0.69
N ARG A 103 34.69 -12.68 1.10
CA ARG A 103 33.62 -12.17 0.26
C ARG A 103 34.11 -11.22 -0.84
N GLU A 104 33.35 -11.07 -1.92
CA GLU A 104 33.48 -9.96 -2.86
C GLU A 104 33.13 -8.60 -2.21
N VAL A 105 33.60 -7.50 -2.79
CA VAL A 105 33.32 -6.15 -2.29
C VAL A 105 31.85 -5.83 -2.50
N THR A 106 31.20 -5.26 -1.48
CA THR A 106 29.79 -4.88 -1.52
C THR A 106 29.60 -3.39 -1.28
N ILE A 107 28.77 -2.75 -2.10
CA ILE A 107 28.40 -1.34 -1.94
C ILE A 107 27.28 -1.23 -0.91
N HIS A 108 27.64 -0.84 0.32
CA HIS A 108 26.68 -0.45 1.35
C HIS A 108 26.31 1.02 1.21
N GLN A 109 27.31 1.89 1.01
CA GLN A 109 27.14 3.32 0.83
C GLN A 109 28.06 3.84 -0.28
N LEU A 110 27.55 4.71 -1.14
CA LEU A 110 28.32 5.54 -2.06
C LEU A 110 28.61 6.89 -1.40
N VAL A 111 29.84 7.36 -1.56
CA VAL A 111 30.26 8.71 -1.13
C VAL A 111 31.22 9.28 -2.18
N SER A 112 31.38 10.60 -2.19
CA SER A 112 32.24 11.32 -3.14
C SER A 112 32.97 12.46 -2.44
N ASP A 113 34.18 12.75 -2.90
CA ASP A 113 34.94 13.97 -2.54
C ASP A 113 34.75 15.11 -3.56
N GLY A 114 33.83 14.93 -4.51
CA GLY A 114 33.57 15.81 -5.65
C GLY A 114 34.32 15.41 -6.92
N THR A 115 35.41 14.65 -6.81
CA THR A 115 36.26 14.24 -7.95
C THR A 115 36.38 12.74 -8.11
N GLN A 116 36.28 11.99 -7.02
CA GLN A 116 36.41 10.54 -6.98
C GLN A 116 35.19 9.94 -6.30
N LEU A 117 34.65 8.88 -6.92
CA LEU A 117 33.61 8.04 -6.34
C LEU A 117 34.24 6.99 -5.42
N TYR A 118 33.59 6.75 -4.28
CA TYR A 118 33.98 5.71 -3.34
C TYR A 118 32.81 4.82 -2.96
N ALA A 119 33.11 3.56 -2.64
CA ALA A 119 32.18 2.57 -2.11
C ALA A 119 32.62 2.14 -0.71
N LEU A 120 31.75 2.35 0.27
CA LEU A 120 31.92 1.86 1.64
C LEU A 120 31.42 0.42 1.73
N ASP A 121 32.30 -0.47 2.18
CA ASP A 121 31.98 -1.86 2.49
C ASP A 121 32.05 -2.08 4.00
N LEU A 122 30.89 -2.25 4.63
CA LEU A 122 30.78 -2.46 6.07
C LEU A 122 31.32 -3.83 6.50
N TYR A 123 31.12 -4.88 5.70
CA TYR A 123 31.63 -6.22 6.03
C TYR A 123 33.15 -6.28 5.98
N LYS A 124 33.75 -5.67 4.95
CA LYS A 124 35.21 -5.60 4.81
C LYS A 124 35.86 -4.48 5.62
N GLN A 125 35.04 -3.63 6.24
CA GLN A 125 35.46 -2.50 7.04
C GLN A 125 36.45 -1.61 6.27
N SER A 126 36.08 -1.25 5.05
CA SER A 126 36.95 -0.57 4.10
C SER A 126 36.18 0.43 3.22
N LEU A 127 36.84 1.51 2.83
CA LEU A 127 36.42 2.40 1.76
C LEU A 127 37.25 2.12 0.50
N TYR A 128 36.60 1.89 -0.64
CA TYR A 128 37.25 1.61 -1.92
C TYR A 128 37.04 2.78 -2.89
N GLN A 129 38.04 3.10 -3.70
CA GLN A 129 37.80 3.89 -4.92
C GLN A 129 36.99 3.03 -5.89
N LEU A 130 35.90 3.59 -6.41
CA LEU A 130 35.02 2.94 -7.36
C LEU A 130 35.13 3.62 -8.72
N ALA A 131 35.28 2.83 -9.78
CA ALA A 131 35.16 3.24 -11.17
C ALA A 131 34.16 2.34 -11.89
N VAL A 132 33.53 2.87 -12.94
CA VAL A 132 32.67 2.11 -13.84
C VAL A 132 33.42 1.96 -15.17
N GLU A 133 33.82 0.74 -15.51
CA GLU A 133 34.58 0.43 -16.72
C GLU A 133 33.82 -0.60 -17.56
N ALA A 134 33.34 -0.20 -18.75
CA ALA A 134 32.61 -1.09 -19.67
C ALA A 134 31.49 -1.90 -18.97
N ASP A 135 30.65 -1.21 -18.20
CA ASP A 135 29.52 -1.76 -17.41
C ASP A 135 29.92 -2.62 -16.20
N GLU A 136 31.21 -2.74 -15.88
CA GLU A 136 31.71 -3.41 -14.67
C GLU A 136 32.11 -2.42 -13.58
N LEU A 137 31.89 -2.81 -12.32
CA LEU A 137 32.27 -2.04 -11.14
C LEU A 137 33.68 -2.44 -10.69
N VAL A 138 34.63 -1.51 -10.79
CA VAL A 138 36.04 -1.73 -10.47
C VAL A 138 36.38 -1.07 -9.13
N PHE A 139 36.73 -1.90 -8.15
CA PHE A 139 37.12 -1.46 -6.80
C PHE A 139 38.64 -1.45 -6.64
N SER A 140 39.19 -0.34 -6.14
CA SER A 140 40.64 -0.19 -5.97
C SER A 140 41.01 0.60 -4.72
N LYS A 141 42.31 0.59 -4.37
CA LYS A 141 42.92 1.35 -3.26
C LYS A 141 42.12 1.34 -1.95
N PRO A 142 41.95 0.17 -1.30
CA PRO A 142 41.20 0.08 -0.04
C PRO A 142 41.85 0.91 1.07
N ILE A 143 41.04 1.71 1.75
CA ILE A 143 41.36 2.38 3.01
C ILE A 143 40.66 1.62 4.12
N LYS A 144 41.42 1.08 5.07
CA LYS A 144 40.86 0.33 6.21
C LYS A 144 40.29 1.29 7.25
N LEU A 145 39.08 1.00 7.71
CA LEU A 145 38.33 1.80 8.68
C LEU A 145 37.82 0.87 9.79
N ASP A 146 37.89 1.28 11.05
CA ASP A 146 37.24 0.51 12.13
C ASP A 146 35.71 0.76 12.13
N LEU A 147 34.98 -0.09 11.42
CA LEU A 147 33.52 -0.04 11.26
C LEU A 147 32.81 -1.15 12.05
N SER A 148 33.46 -1.67 13.09
CA SER A 148 32.92 -2.73 13.94
C SER A 148 31.55 -2.38 14.55
N ASP A 149 31.30 -1.09 14.83
CA ASP A 149 30.02 -0.59 15.36
C ASP A 149 28.82 -0.79 14.40
N PHE A 150 29.07 -1.03 13.12
CA PHE A 150 28.04 -1.27 12.11
C PHE A 150 27.72 -2.75 11.91
N LEU A 151 28.44 -3.66 12.59
CA LEU A 151 28.26 -5.10 12.49
C LEU A 151 27.48 -5.65 13.69
N ARG A 152 26.46 -6.48 13.42
CA ARG A 152 25.66 -7.18 14.43
C ARG A 152 25.80 -8.69 14.26
N ASP A 153 26.13 -9.39 15.34
CA ASP A 153 26.17 -10.86 15.35
C ASP A 153 24.74 -11.41 15.49
N GLY A 154 24.34 -12.22 14.51
CA GLY A 154 23.07 -12.92 14.48
C GLY A 154 23.22 -14.43 14.37
N ASN A 155 24.37 -14.98 14.74
CA ASN A 155 24.75 -16.41 14.81
C ASN A 155 23.83 -17.39 14.03
N PRO A 156 24.28 -17.93 12.87
CA PRO A 156 25.65 -17.91 12.36
C PRO A 156 25.98 -16.69 11.50
N PHE A 157 24.99 -15.82 11.21
CA PHE A 157 25.12 -14.73 10.25
C PHE A 157 25.55 -13.41 10.90
N VAL A 158 26.22 -12.57 10.12
CA VAL A 158 26.57 -11.19 10.49
C VAL A 158 25.70 -10.23 9.69
N PHE A 159 25.07 -9.28 10.37
CA PHE A 159 24.23 -8.27 9.74
C PHE A 159 24.91 -6.90 9.80
N THR A 160 24.58 -6.03 8.86
CA THR A 160 25.05 -4.65 8.85
C THR A 160 23.91 -3.69 9.20
N SER A 161 24.23 -2.69 10.01
CA SER A 161 23.38 -1.50 10.17
C SER A 161 23.86 -0.45 9.18
N GLN A 162 22.99 0.06 8.30
CA GLN A 162 23.40 1.11 7.35
C GLN A 162 23.65 2.41 8.10
N PRO A 163 24.66 3.22 7.71
CA PRO A 163 24.84 4.53 8.31
C PRO A 163 23.59 5.39 8.05
N LEU A 164 23.20 6.18 9.05
CA LEU A 164 22.13 7.15 8.85
C LEU A 164 22.59 8.21 7.85
N PHE A 165 23.83 8.66 7.86
CA PHE A 165 24.38 9.44 6.75
C PHE A 165 25.88 9.17 6.63
N ALA A 166 26.43 9.40 5.44
CA ALA A 166 27.86 9.44 5.22
C ALA A 166 28.23 10.41 4.11
N PHE A 167 29.29 11.19 4.30
CA PHE A 167 29.85 12.07 3.27
C PHE A 167 31.32 12.39 3.55
N ILE A 168 32.04 12.80 2.50
CA ILE A 168 33.43 13.22 2.59
C ILE A 168 33.49 14.75 2.59
N HIS A 169 34.23 15.32 3.53
CA HIS A 169 34.56 16.74 3.54
C HIS A 169 36.00 16.94 3.99
N GLU A 170 36.78 17.70 3.23
CA GLU A 170 38.20 17.99 3.48
C GLU A 170 39.05 16.74 3.80
N GLY A 171 38.90 15.68 3.00
CA GLY A 171 39.67 14.43 3.15
C GLY A 171 39.28 13.61 4.37
N LYS A 172 38.15 13.91 5.02
CA LYS A 172 37.61 13.14 6.15
C LYS A 172 36.24 12.59 5.80
N LEU A 173 35.99 11.33 6.13
CA LEU A 173 34.68 10.69 6.02
C LEU A 173 33.93 10.82 7.34
N TYR A 174 32.77 11.46 7.32
CA TYR A 174 31.85 11.53 8.47
C TYR A 174 30.78 10.46 8.30
N LEU A 175 30.49 9.70 9.35
CA LEU A 175 29.38 8.74 9.39
C LEU A 175 28.61 8.83 10.70
N ARG A 176 27.30 8.58 10.63
CA ARG A 176 26.49 8.35 11.82
C ARG A 176 25.93 6.93 11.83
N HIS A 177 26.12 6.19 12.91
CA HIS A 177 25.46 4.89 13.08
C HIS A 177 24.01 5.07 13.56
N PRO A 178 23.06 4.19 13.18
CA PRO A 178 21.73 4.19 13.78
C PRO A 178 21.84 3.89 15.28
N ASN A 179 21.12 4.63 16.11
CA ASN A 179 21.21 4.52 17.57
C ASN A 179 19.83 4.20 18.15
N TYR A 180 19.57 2.92 18.39
CA TYR A 180 18.31 2.42 18.97
C TYR A 180 18.48 1.95 20.43
N GLU A 181 19.71 1.91 20.95
CA GLU A 181 20.06 1.29 22.25
C GLU A 181 20.75 2.29 23.21
N GLU A 182 20.56 3.60 23.01
CA GLU A 182 21.20 4.69 23.77
C GLU A 182 22.74 4.69 23.71
N ASP A 183 23.31 4.23 22.61
CA ASP A 183 24.75 4.24 22.38
C ASP A 183 25.31 5.65 22.51
N LYS A 184 26.46 5.74 23.20
CA LYS A 184 27.01 7.05 23.57
C LYS A 184 27.83 7.73 22.47
N ALA A 185 28.00 7.06 21.32
CA ALA A 185 29.08 7.27 20.36
C ALA A 185 28.61 7.16 18.88
N GLU A 186 27.50 7.83 18.54
CA GLU A 186 26.83 7.66 17.25
C GLU A 186 27.43 8.40 16.05
N LEU A 187 28.17 9.49 16.27
CA LEU A 187 28.82 10.25 15.20
C LEU A 187 30.32 9.99 15.19
N GLN A 188 30.83 9.67 14.00
CA GLN A 188 32.22 9.27 13.79
C GLN A 188 32.83 10.00 12.59
N ARG A 189 34.14 10.21 12.64
CA ARG A 189 34.94 10.76 11.55
C ARG A 189 36.18 9.90 11.35
N PHE A 190 36.51 9.62 10.09
CA PHE A 190 37.73 8.94 9.70
C PHE A 190 38.60 9.85 8.84
N ASP A 191 39.88 9.96 9.15
CA ASP A 191 40.86 10.61 8.27
C ASP A 191 41.23 9.65 7.13
N LEU A 192 41.01 10.07 5.88
CA LEU A 192 41.20 9.18 4.73
C LEU A 192 42.68 8.95 4.36
N ALA A 193 43.61 9.73 4.92
CA ALA A 193 45.03 9.52 4.68
C ALA A 193 45.60 8.35 5.50
N ASN A 194 45.04 8.07 6.68
CA ASN A 194 45.57 7.05 7.61
C ASN A 194 44.52 6.10 8.22
N GLY A 195 43.22 6.34 8.01
CA GLY A 195 42.11 5.57 8.58
C GLY A 195 41.79 5.87 10.05
N GLU A 196 42.36 6.92 10.64
CA GLU A 196 42.21 7.25 12.06
C GLU A 196 40.78 7.67 12.40
N LYS A 197 40.18 6.97 13.38
CA LYS A 197 38.81 7.16 13.86
C LYS A 197 38.75 8.19 14.99
N THR A 198 37.85 9.16 14.86
CA THR A 198 37.44 10.09 15.92
C THR A 198 35.95 9.90 16.19
N THR A 199 35.57 9.80 17.46
CA THR A 199 34.17 9.68 17.89
C THR A 199 33.75 10.95 18.63
N PHE A 200 32.57 11.46 18.33
CA PHE A 200 32.00 12.66 18.94
C PHE A 200 31.00 12.31 20.05
N LYS A 201 30.89 13.21 21.04
CA LYS A 201 29.89 13.13 22.11
C LYS A 201 28.56 13.74 21.70
N THR A 202 28.56 14.61 20.71
CA THR A 202 27.36 15.19 20.12
C THR A 202 26.43 14.09 19.59
N ARG A 203 25.12 14.23 19.84
CA ARG A 203 24.11 13.23 19.50
C ARG A 203 22.87 13.84 18.86
N HIS A 204 22.07 12.94 18.29
CA HIS A 204 20.76 13.15 17.72
C HIS A 204 20.79 14.00 16.44
N LEU A 205 21.93 14.04 15.75
CA LEU A 205 22.05 14.69 14.44
C LEU A 205 21.44 13.77 13.38
N GLN A 206 20.37 14.18 12.74
CA GLN A 206 19.65 13.37 11.76
C GLN A 206 20.17 13.59 10.34
N GLN A 207 20.60 14.81 10.01
CA GLN A 207 21.17 15.21 8.72
C GLN A 207 22.30 16.22 8.97
N MET A 208 23.25 16.32 8.03
CA MET A 208 24.37 17.24 8.15
C MET A 208 24.92 17.65 6.77
N THR A 209 25.24 18.92 6.59
CA THR A 209 25.84 19.50 5.38
C THR A 209 27.00 20.44 5.76
N PRO A 210 28.09 20.51 4.96
CA PRO A 210 29.17 21.45 5.19
C PRO A 210 28.68 22.89 5.34
N TYR A 211 29.35 23.65 6.22
CA TYR A 211 29.07 25.06 6.50
C TYR A 211 30.37 25.86 6.66
N LYS A 212 30.24 27.16 6.94
CA LYS A 212 31.34 28.11 7.10
C LYS A 212 32.36 27.64 8.15
N ASP A 213 33.62 28.00 7.95
CA ASP A 213 34.72 27.82 8.91
C ASP A 213 34.95 26.38 9.40
N GLY A 214 34.74 25.38 8.53
CA GLY A 214 34.93 23.96 8.86
C GLY A 214 33.88 23.38 9.80
N LYS A 215 32.76 24.10 10.00
CA LYS A 215 31.59 23.66 10.75
C LYS A 215 30.56 23.03 9.83
N PHE A 216 29.48 22.52 10.41
CA PHE A 216 28.38 21.91 9.67
C PHE A 216 27.03 22.49 10.10
N LEU A 217 26.11 22.67 9.17
CA LEU A 217 24.69 22.77 9.51
C LEU A 217 24.15 21.36 9.66
N ALA A 218 23.34 21.14 10.69
CA ALA A 218 22.76 19.84 10.98
C ALA A 218 21.33 19.98 11.49
N VAL A 219 20.49 18.98 11.23
CA VAL A 219 19.17 18.87 11.85
C VAL A 219 19.30 17.99 13.08
N ARG A 220 18.92 18.49 14.26
CA ARG A 220 18.97 17.77 15.52
C ARG A 220 17.56 17.42 16.00
N HIS A 221 17.33 16.14 16.29
CA HIS A 221 16.06 15.65 16.82
C HIS A 221 16.25 14.37 17.63
N ASP A 222 15.82 14.40 18.90
CA ASP A 222 15.87 13.24 19.78
C ASP A 222 14.56 12.44 19.68
N ARG A 223 14.55 11.42 18.83
CA ARG A 223 13.36 10.57 18.58
C ARG A 223 12.83 9.88 19.82
N MET A 224 13.69 9.57 20.79
CA MET A 224 13.27 8.88 22.03
C MET A 224 12.55 9.83 22.99
N ASN A 225 12.77 11.14 22.84
CA ASN A 225 12.14 12.20 23.62
C ASN A 225 11.48 13.22 22.69
N ALA A 226 10.74 12.73 21.69
CA ALA A 226 10.13 13.57 20.66
C ALA A 226 8.86 14.31 21.10
N TYR A 227 8.44 14.17 22.36
CA TYR A 227 7.25 14.81 22.91
C TYR A 227 7.57 15.54 24.22
N ASP A 228 6.98 16.72 24.41
CA ASP A 228 7.07 17.43 25.67
C ASP A 228 6.31 16.66 26.77
N PRO A 229 6.96 16.31 27.90
CA PRO A 229 6.36 15.47 28.92
C PRO A 229 5.23 16.16 29.72
N GLN A 230 5.04 17.47 29.58
CA GLN A 230 3.98 18.23 30.24
C GLN A 230 2.79 18.51 29.31
N THR A 231 3.06 18.89 28.06
CA THR A 231 2.00 19.25 27.09
C THR A 231 1.59 18.09 26.19
N PHE A 232 2.43 17.04 26.09
CA PHE A 232 2.31 15.95 25.12
C PHE A 232 2.34 16.41 23.66
N GLU A 233 2.83 17.63 23.41
CA GLU A 233 3.03 18.17 22.07
C GLU A 233 4.36 17.68 21.48
N PRO A 234 4.45 17.42 20.17
CA PRO A 234 5.69 17.01 19.52
C PRO A 234 6.74 18.13 19.57
N ILE A 235 7.99 17.75 19.85
CA ILE A 235 9.16 18.63 19.84
C ILE A 235 9.73 18.65 18.41
N ALA A 236 9.58 19.80 17.74
CA ALA A 236 10.10 19.99 16.40
C ALA A 236 11.63 19.83 16.35
N PRO A 237 12.19 19.18 15.31
CA PRO A 237 13.61 19.19 15.01
C PRO A 237 14.16 20.61 14.87
N GLY A 238 15.35 20.84 15.38
CA GLY A 238 16.02 22.15 15.27
C GLY A 238 17.19 22.11 14.31
N LEU A 239 17.37 23.17 13.53
CA LEU A 239 18.61 23.42 12.79
C LEU A 239 19.68 23.90 13.78
N VAL A 240 20.85 23.28 13.74
CA VAL A 240 22.00 23.59 14.60
C VAL A 240 23.27 23.73 13.78
N ILE A 241 24.24 24.49 14.31
CA ILE A 241 25.61 24.50 13.80
C ILE A 241 26.44 23.55 14.67
N PHE A 242 26.99 22.50 14.05
CA PHE A 242 27.92 21.57 14.70
C PHE A 242 29.37 21.99 14.44
N ASP A 243 30.13 22.18 15.51
CA ASP A 243 31.57 22.43 15.47
C ASP A 243 32.33 21.14 15.83
N PRO A 244 32.99 20.49 14.86
CA PRO A 244 33.73 19.25 15.11
C PRO A 244 35.02 19.46 15.92
N ALA A 245 35.59 20.68 15.95
CA ALA A 245 36.80 20.96 16.71
C ALA A 245 36.48 21.11 18.21
N ALA A 246 35.33 21.72 18.52
CA ALA A 246 34.85 21.88 19.89
C ALA A 246 33.96 20.72 20.38
N ASP A 247 33.47 19.86 19.48
CA ASP A 247 32.45 18.83 19.74
C ASP A 247 31.22 19.43 20.44
N SER A 248 30.66 20.47 19.82
CA SER A 248 29.55 21.25 20.36
C SER A 248 28.56 21.66 19.28
N VAL A 249 27.32 21.92 19.69
CA VAL A 249 26.26 22.44 18.83
C VAL A 249 25.77 23.79 19.32
N GLU A 250 25.49 24.69 18.38
CA GLU A 250 24.85 25.99 18.60
C GLU A 250 23.49 26.00 17.88
N ASP A 251 22.45 26.48 18.54
CA ASP A 251 21.10 26.53 17.98
C ASP A 251 20.97 27.70 17.00
N VAL A 252 20.42 27.44 15.80
CA VAL A 252 20.15 28.46 14.78
C VAL A 252 18.80 29.14 15.01
N GLY A 253 17.89 28.51 15.77
CA GLY A 253 16.55 29.00 16.05
C GLY A 253 15.55 28.75 14.92
N LEU A 254 15.85 27.83 14.01
CA LEU A 254 14.94 27.39 12.94
C LEU A 254 14.42 25.99 13.25
N ALA A 255 13.11 25.85 13.38
CA ALA A 255 12.43 24.57 13.45
C ALA A 255 12.29 23.97 12.04
N MET A 256 12.57 22.68 11.91
CA MET A 256 12.40 21.92 10.66
C MET A 256 11.14 21.06 10.75
N GLU A 257 10.54 20.77 9.60
CA GLU A 257 9.37 19.89 9.53
C GLU A 257 9.73 18.42 9.81
N LEU A 258 8.80 17.72 10.47
CA LEU A 258 8.80 16.26 10.61
C LEU A 258 7.79 15.66 9.65
N SER A 259 8.15 14.53 9.05
CA SER A 259 7.15 13.66 8.43
C SER A 259 6.25 13.05 9.51
N GLU A 260 4.94 13.35 9.45
CA GLU A 260 3.93 12.88 10.41
C GLU A 260 3.79 11.35 10.49
N GLN A 261 4.24 10.60 9.47
CA GLN A 261 4.12 9.13 9.43
C GLN A 261 5.42 8.37 9.73
N SER A 262 6.59 9.03 9.60
CA SER A 262 7.89 8.33 9.68
C SER A 262 8.86 8.89 10.71
N ASP A 263 8.50 9.99 11.41
CA ASP A 263 9.37 10.72 12.33
C ASP A 263 10.76 11.04 11.73
N SER A 264 10.77 11.19 10.40
CA SER A 264 11.96 11.51 9.62
C SER A 264 12.01 12.99 9.31
N VAL A 265 13.22 13.50 9.18
CA VAL A 265 13.47 14.89 8.79
C VAL A 265 13.97 14.92 7.36
N SER A 266 13.52 15.93 6.62
CA SER A 266 13.98 16.15 5.25
C SER A 266 15.49 16.39 5.19
N ALA A 267 16.11 15.89 4.13
CA ALA A 267 17.50 16.17 3.84
C ALA A 267 17.71 17.68 3.56
N ILE A 268 18.89 18.17 3.92
CA ILE A 268 19.28 19.57 3.78
C ILE A 268 20.55 19.73 2.96
N TYR A 269 20.64 20.84 2.24
CA TYR A 269 21.85 21.26 1.52
C TYR A 269 22.09 22.75 1.74
N TYR A 270 23.32 23.12 2.09
CA TYR A 270 23.73 24.50 2.20
C TYR A 270 24.61 24.90 1.01
N ASP A 271 24.17 25.91 0.25
CA ASP A 271 24.96 26.51 -0.83
C ASP A 271 25.76 27.69 -0.29
N ALA A 272 27.08 27.50 -0.18
CA ALA A 272 28.00 28.53 0.29
C ALA A 272 28.13 29.72 -0.68
N ARG A 273 27.77 29.57 -1.96
CA ARG A 273 27.86 30.65 -2.97
C ARG A 273 26.78 31.69 -2.78
N GLU A 274 25.59 31.22 -2.44
CA GLU A 274 24.37 32.03 -2.30
C GLU A 274 24.02 32.31 -0.83
N ASP A 275 24.71 31.65 0.11
CA ASP A 275 24.41 31.66 1.55
C ASP A 275 22.96 31.23 1.84
N SER A 276 22.54 30.15 1.18
CA SER A 276 21.16 29.64 1.19
C SER A 276 21.10 28.19 1.66
N LEU A 277 20.03 27.85 2.36
CA LEU A 277 19.72 26.46 2.75
C LEU A 277 18.54 25.94 1.90
N TYR A 278 18.74 24.79 1.28
CA TYR A 278 17.74 24.06 0.52
C TYR A 278 17.24 22.85 1.32
N THR A 279 15.93 22.64 1.27
CA THR A 279 15.24 21.50 1.88
C THR A 279 13.95 21.24 1.11
N HIS A 280 13.15 20.28 1.56
CA HIS A 280 11.85 19.99 0.97
C HIS A 280 10.84 19.57 2.04
N SER A 281 9.55 19.72 1.75
CA SER A 281 8.47 19.03 2.47
C SER A 281 8.11 17.75 1.72
N ALA A 282 6.91 17.20 1.95
CA ALA A 282 6.37 16.13 1.11
C ALA A 282 6.29 16.58 -0.36
N THR A 283 5.66 17.73 -0.62
CA THR A 283 5.35 18.21 -1.98
C THR A 283 6.16 19.43 -2.42
N ASP A 284 6.93 20.06 -1.51
CA ASP A 284 7.47 21.40 -1.77
C ASP A 284 8.99 21.39 -1.75
N VAL A 285 9.60 22.15 -2.65
CA VAL A 285 11.03 22.45 -2.62
C VAL A 285 11.21 23.85 -2.05
N LEU A 286 11.96 23.95 -0.96
CA LEU A 286 12.07 25.14 -0.15
C LEU A 286 13.51 25.66 -0.13
N ARG A 287 13.64 26.98 -0.17
CA ARG A 287 14.90 27.71 -0.01
C ARG A 287 14.77 28.69 1.16
N TYR A 288 15.76 28.68 2.04
CA TYR A 288 15.89 29.64 3.14
C TYR A 288 17.06 30.58 2.87
N ASP A 289 16.80 31.88 2.98
CA ASP A 289 17.77 32.96 2.79
C ASP A 289 17.82 33.88 4.01
N GLU A 290 18.65 34.93 3.96
CA GLU A 290 18.73 36.01 4.97
C GLU A 290 18.97 35.45 6.39
N ASP A 291 20.08 34.72 6.58
CA ASP A 291 20.39 33.96 7.80
C ASP A 291 19.28 32.97 8.20
N PHE A 292 18.71 32.31 7.18
CA PHE A 292 17.64 31.32 7.29
C PHE A 292 16.30 31.84 7.83
N LYS A 293 16.11 33.17 7.85
CA LYS A 293 14.87 33.80 8.37
C LYS A 293 13.77 33.92 7.33
N LYS A 294 14.11 33.77 6.05
CA LYS A 294 13.17 33.94 4.94
C LYS A 294 13.05 32.64 4.15
N GLN A 295 11.92 31.97 4.33
CA GLN A 295 11.54 30.80 3.55
C GLN A 295 10.90 31.22 2.22
N ARG A 296 11.29 30.56 1.14
CA ARG A 296 10.71 30.68 -0.20
C ARG A 296 10.37 29.30 -0.75
N LEU A 297 9.18 29.20 -1.33
CA LEU A 297 8.80 28.07 -2.18
C LEU A 297 9.42 28.29 -3.56
N ILE A 298 10.24 27.35 -4.02
CA ILE A 298 10.96 27.47 -5.31
C ILE A 298 10.54 26.41 -6.33
N GLY A 299 9.89 25.33 -5.89
CA GLY A 299 9.39 24.29 -6.77
C GLY A 299 8.55 23.27 -6.02
N TYR A 300 8.16 22.21 -6.71
CA TYR A 300 7.34 21.15 -6.15
C TYR A 300 7.89 19.75 -6.43
N LEU A 301 7.43 18.77 -5.68
CA LEU A 301 7.67 17.34 -5.87
C LEU A 301 6.32 16.66 -6.22
N PRO A 302 6.28 15.78 -7.24
CA PRO A 302 5.08 15.09 -7.69
C PRO A 302 4.83 13.86 -6.80
N THR A 303 4.50 14.15 -5.54
CA THR A 303 4.37 13.15 -4.49
C THR A 303 3.05 13.41 -3.75
N TYR A 304 2.59 12.43 -2.98
CA TYR A 304 1.35 12.57 -2.22
C TYR A 304 1.41 11.96 -0.81
N GLY A 305 1.05 12.76 0.18
CA GLY A 305 1.15 12.34 1.59
C GLY A 305 2.61 12.15 2.01
N SER A 306 2.85 11.27 2.99
CA SER A 306 4.22 11.01 3.42
C SER A 306 4.91 10.07 2.45
N MET A 307 6.02 10.53 1.87
CA MET A 307 6.99 9.60 1.31
C MET A 307 7.70 8.84 2.44
N SER A 308 8.15 7.61 2.14
CA SER A 308 9.29 7.05 2.84
C SER A 308 10.43 8.07 2.73
N SER A 309 10.96 8.49 3.88
CA SER A 309 11.94 9.58 4.06
C SER A 309 12.91 9.76 2.88
N SER A 310 13.18 11.02 2.47
CA SER A 310 14.29 11.27 1.55
C SER A 310 15.57 10.62 2.05
N LEU A 311 16.38 10.10 1.12
CA LEU A 311 17.61 9.46 1.52
C LEU A 311 18.50 10.47 2.23
N PRO A 312 19.26 10.08 3.25
CA PRO A 312 20.14 11.00 3.95
C PRO A 312 21.21 11.60 3.04
N GLY A 313 21.43 12.91 3.19
CA GLY A 313 22.19 13.70 2.23
C GLY A 313 21.52 13.83 0.85
N GLY A 314 20.22 13.49 0.75
CA GLY A 314 19.42 13.39 -0.47
C GLY A 314 19.08 14.68 -1.18
N VAL A 315 19.49 15.84 -0.64
CA VAL A 315 19.45 17.13 -1.36
C VAL A 315 20.89 17.52 -1.65
N GLN A 316 21.24 17.68 -2.92
CA GLN A 316 22.58 18.10 -3.35
C GLN A 316 22.51 18.96 -4.63
N PRO A 317 23.47 19.85 -4.87
CA PRO A 317 23.56 20.58 -6.13
C PRO A 317 23.94 19.62 -7.25
N PHE A 318 23.41 19.86 -8.44
CA PHE A 318 23.73 19.08 -9.63
C PHE A 318 23.80 20.01 -10.85
N GLY A 319 24.95 20.05 -11.51
CA GLY A 319 25.21 21.07 -12.52
C GLY A 319 25.23 22.48 -11.93
N ASP A 320 24.88 23.47 -12.77
CA ASP A 320 24.94 24.89 -12.40
C ASP A 320 23.62 25.43 -11.82
N ASP A 321 22.49 24.83 -12.18
CA ASP A 321 21.14 25.38 -11.94
C ASP A 321 20.14 24.39 -11.30
N GLN A 322 20.56 23.15 -10.97
CA GLN A 322 19.67 22.13 -10.42
C GLN A 322 20.07 21.63 -9.03
N LEU A 323 19.07 21.12 -8.33
CA LEU A 323 19.13 20.24 -7.18
C LEU A 323 18.76 18.83 -7.61
N ILE A 324 19.45 17.84 -7.05
CA ILE A 324 18.91 16.49 -6.94
C ILE A 324 18.19 16.35 -5.61
N ILE A 325 17.04 15.69 -5.63
CA ILE A 325 16.27 15.31 -4.45
C ILE A 325 15.99 13.81 -4.53
N VAL A 326 16.60 13.04 -3.62
CA VAL A 326 16.63 11.58 -3.70
C VAL A 326 15.70 10.95 -2.67
N TYR A 327 14.86 10.04 -3.15
CA TYR A 327 13.97 9.20 -2.37
C TYR A 327 14.22 7.72 -2.69
N TYR A 328 13.66 6.82 -1.87
CA TYR A 328 13.75 5.38 -2.13
C TYR A 328 13.17 4.98 -3.47
N THR A 329 12.10 5.61 -3.92
CA THR A 329 11.41 5.24 -5.16
C THR A 329 11.77 6.13 -6.33
N ASN A 330 12.58 7.19 -6.14
CA ASN A 330 12.94 8.08 -7.24
C ASN A 330 14.11 9.04 -6.99
N VAL A 331 14.58 9.67 -8.06
CA VAL A 331 15.50 10.82 -8.04
C VAL A 331 14.89 11.96 -8.84
N PHE A 332 14.61 13.08 -8.18
CA PHE A 332 14.04 14.28 -8.79
C PHE A 332 15.13 15.30 -9.11
N LEU A 333 15.04 15.94 -10.27
CA LEU A 333 15.86 17.08 -10.67
C LEU A 333 15.01 18.34 -10.61
N ARG A 334 15.42 19.33 -9.80
CA ARG A 334 14.63 20.55 -9.56
C ARG A 334 15.46 21.81 -9.68
N PRO A 335 14.93 22.91 -10.24
CA PRO A 335 15.67 24.17 -10.27
C PRO A 335 16.05 24.69 -8.88
N LEU A 336 17.12 25.48 -8.81
CA LEU A 336 17.60 26.16 -7.60
C LEU A 336 16.80 27.44 -7.24
N ASP A 337 15.82 27.82 -8.05
CA ASP A 337 15.06 29.07 -7.96
C ASP A 337 13.59 28.91 -8.37
N GLU A 338 12.82 30.01 -8.37
CA GLU A 338 11.38 30.01 -8.65
C GLU A 338 10.98 29.60 -10.08
N THR A 339 11.93 29.30 -10.98
CA THR A 339 11.59 28.66 -12.26
C THR A 339 10.98 27.28 -12.07
N GLY A 340 11.26 26.61 -10.93
CA GLY A 340 10.62 25.34 -10.54
C GLY A 340 9.11 25.43 -10.27
N LEU A 341 8.52 26.63 -10.27
CA LEU A 341 7.07 26.84 -10.14
C LEU A 341 6.34 26.87 -11.49
N GLN A 342 7.07 27.00 -12.59
CA GLN A 342 6.47 27.20 -13.92
C GLN A 342 5.92 25.89 -14.50
N GLY A 343 4.74 25.96 -15.12
CA GLY A 343 4.14 24.80 -15.79
C GLY A 343 3.57 23.74 -14.85
N ILE A 344 3.53 23.99 -13.54
CA ILE A 344 2.98 23.06 -12.54
C ILE A 344 1.54 23.42 -12.19
N THR A 345 0.67 22.42 -12.18
CA THR A 345 -0.72 22.53 -11.68
C THR A 345 -0.82 21.89 -10.30
N VAL A 346 -1.20 22.66 -9.29
CA VAL A 346 -1.50 22.12 -7.95
C VAL A 346 -2.98 21.75 -7.90
N LEU A 347 -3.25 20.46 -7.69
CA LEU A 347 -4.57 19.91 -7.44
C LEU A 347 -4.76 19.69 -5.94
N THR A 348 -5.96 19.99 -5.46
CA THR A 348 -6.37 19.68 -4.09
C THR A 348 -7.38 18.54 -4.07
N ILE A 349 -7.20 17.57 -3.18
CA ILE A 349 -8.08 16.41 -3.00
C ILE A 349 -8.60 16.32 -1.57
N THR A 350 -9.81 15.79 -1.41
CA THR A 350 -10.37 15.39 -0.11
C THR A 350 -10.82 13.93 -0.11
N GLY A 351 -10.84 13.33 1.09
CA GLY A 351 -11.07 11.90 1.31
C GLY A 351 -9.78 11.08 1.30
N SER A 352 -9.92 9.77 1.49
CA SER A 352 -8.80 8.82 1.59
C SER A 352 -9.06 7.56 0.77
N LEU A 353 -7.99 6.99 0.23
CA LEU A 353 -7.94 5.66 -0.37
C LEU A 353 -6.97 4.81 0.45
N ASP A 354 -7.22 3.52 0.55
CA ASP A 354 -6.38 2.61 1.35
C ASP A 354 -5.00 2.39 0.72
N ASP A 355 -4.90 2.42 -0.63
CA ASP A 355 -3.64 2.27 -1.36
C ASP A 355 -3.10 3.63 -1.85
N SER A 356 -2.23 4.24 -1.04
CA SER A 356 -1.56 5.49 -1.41
C SER A 356 -0.42 5.30 -2.43
N ILE A 357 0.01 4.06 -2.73
CA ILE A 357 1.11 3.79 -3.68
C ILE A 357 0.67 4.12 -5.10
N ILE A 358 -0.59 3.83 -5.46
CA ILE A 358 -1.13 4.17 -6.78
C ILE A 358 -1.08 5.69 -7.00
N LEU A 359 -1.50 6.49 -6.00
CA LEU A 359 -1.44 7.96 -6.06
C LEU A 359 -0.01 8.45 -6.31
N GLN A 360 0.97 7.87 -5.61
CA GLN A 360 2.40 8.18 -5.81
C GLN A 360 2.88 7.82 -7.22
N ASN A 361 2.53 6.63 -7.72
CA ASN A 361 2.95 6.18 -9.05
C ASN A 361 2.35 7.06 -10.17
N VAL A 362 1.09 7.47 -10.03
CA VAL A 362 0.44 8.42 -10.96
C VAL A 362 1.19 9.74 -11.00
N LEU A 363 1.52 10.30 -9.83
CA LEU A 363 2.20 11.59 -9.77
C LEU A 363 3.63 11.51 -10.32
N MET A 364 4.36 10.43 -10.06
CA MET A 364 5.69 10.24 -10.65
C MET A 364 5.69 10.22 -12.18
N GLU A 365 4.55 9.94 -12.83
CA GLU A 365 4.36 10.05 -14.29
C GLU A 365 3.78 11.40 -14.74
N MET A 366 3.14 12.13 -13.83
CA MET A 366 2.55 13.44 -14.03
C MET A 366 3.38 14.51 -13.32
N ASP A 367 4.64 14.70 -13.76
CA ASP A 367 5.57 15.64 -13.10
C ASP A 367 5.15 17.13 -13.23
N ASP A 368 4.10 17.42 -14.01
CA ASP A 368 3.46 18.74 -14.11
C ASP A 368 2.26 18.91 -13.17
N VAL A 369 1.97 17.92 -12.32
CA VAL A 369 0.87 17.93 -11.36
C VAL A 369 1.37 17.62 -9.96
N VAL A 370 0.87 18.39 -8.99
CA VAL A 370 1.08 18.16 -7.56
C VAL A 370 -0.28 17.90 -6.94
N LEU A 371 -0.36 16.93 -6.03
CA LEU A 371 -1.60 16.61 -5.33
C LEU A 371 -1.45 16.91 -3.83
N ARG A 372 -2.37 17.69 -3.27
CA ARG A 372 -2.39 18.05 -1.86
C ARG A 372 -3.71 17.73 -1.21
N GLN A 373 -3.68 17.37 0.06
CA GLN A 373 -4.89 17.35 0.89
C GLN A 373 -5.41 18.77 1.11
N ASP A 374 -6.71 18.92 1.33
CA ASP A 374 -7.30 20.20 1.68
C ASP A 374 -6.99 20.57 3.14
N ASP A 375 -6.07 21.52 3.32
CA ASP A 375 -5.65 21.99 4.66
C ASP A 375 -6.77 22.72 5.42
N THR A 376 -7.81 23.21 4.73
CA THR A 376 -8.92 23.93 5.38
C THR A 376 -9.83 22.97 6.15
N LEU A 377 -9.89 21.71 5.71
CA LEU A 377 -10.63 20.66 6.38
C LEU A 377 -9.89 20.10 7.60
N LYS A 378 -8.56 20.30 7.70
CA LYS A 378 -7.74 19.79 8.82
C LYS A 378 -7.97 18.29 9.10
N GLY A 379 -8.04 17.48 8.04
CA GLY A 379 -8.30 16.04 8.13
C GLY A 379 -9.74 15.66 8.47
N LYS A 380 -10.69 16.60 8.46
CA LYS A 380 -12.12 16.29 8.60
C LYS A 380 -12.65 15.62 7.34
N TYR A 381 -13.42 14.55 7.55
CA TYR A 381 -14.23 13.94 6.50
C TYR A 381 -15.37 14.89 6.12
N VAL A 382 -15.53 15.13 4.82
CA VAL A 382 -16.67 15.87 4.26
C VAL A 382 -17.73 14.86 3.88
N ASP A 383 -18.93 14.96 4.45
CA ASP A 383 -20.09 14.18 4.04
C ASP A 383 -20.95 14.94 3.00
N GLY A 384 -22.08 14.34 2.60
CA GLY A 384 -22.97 14.94 1.59
C GLY A 384 -23.58 16.29 2.00
N ASP A 385 -23.91 16.48 3.28
CA ASP A 385 -24.54 17.70 3.79
C ASP A 385 -23.51 18.83 3.96
N GLU A 386 -22.31 18.50 4.42
CA GLU A 386 -21.19 19.43 4.48
C GLU A 386 -20.78 19.85 3.06
N LEU A 387 -20.68 18.90 2.11
CA LEU A 387 -20.39 19.21 0.72
C LEU A 387 -21.43 20.19 0.14
N ALA A 388 -22.72 19.91 0.35
CA ALA A 388 -23.79 20.82 -0.10
C ALA A 388 -23.67 22.22 0.52
N THR A 389 -23.31 22.31 1.80
CA THR A 389 -23.07 23.58 2.50
C THR A 389 -21.89 24.34 1.89
N LEU A 390 -20.79 23.66 1.56
CA LEU A 390 -19.63 24.26 0.90
C LEU A 390 -20.00 24.80 -0.48
N PHE A 391 -20.83 24.09 -1.25
CA PHE A 391 -21.36 24.60 -2.52
C PHE A 391 -22.22 25.85 -2.35
N ILE A 392 -23.14 25.86 -1.39
CA ILE A 392 -24.03 27.01 -1.12
C ILE A 392 -23.23 28.24 -0.69
N THR A 393 -22.18 28.05 0.10
CA THR A 393 -21.34 29.13 0.63
C THR A 393 -20.23 29.56 -0.34
N GLY A 394 -20.00 28.80 -1.42
CA GLY A 394 -18.89 29.02 -2.35
C GLY A 394 -17.52 28.69 -1.77
N ALA A 395 -17.48 27.81 -0.77
CA ALA A 395 -16.28 27.43 -0.01
C ALA A 395 -15.65 26.09 -0.46
N VAL A 396 -16.07 25.53 -1.60
CA VAL A 396 -15.42 24.36 -2.20
C VAL A 396 -14.05 24.77 -2.74
N ASN A 397 -12.98 24.37 -2.03
CA ASN A 397 -11.59 24.72 -2.34
C ASN A 397 -10.76 23.54 -2.88
N PHE A 398 -11.41 22.41 -3.14
CA PHE A 398 -10.77 21.19 -3.65
C PHE A 398 -11.23 20.85 -5.07
N ASP A 399 -10.34 20.25 -5.84
CA ASP A 399 -10.54 19.87 -7.25
C ASP A 399 -11.08 18.46 -7.40
N LEU A 400 -10.60 17.55 -6.56
CA LEU A 400 -10.91 16.12 -6.56
C LEU A 400 -11.54 15.70 -5.23
N MET A 401 -12.39 14.68 -5.27
CA MET A 401 -12.93 14.04 -4.08
C MET A 401 -13.01 12.54 -4.26
N ILE A 402 -12.59 11.81 -3.23
CA ILE A 402 -12.83 10.38 -3.10
C ILE A 402 -14.21 10.20 -2.44
N MET A 403 -15.14 9.62 -3.18
CA MET A 403 -16.53 9.41 -2.76
C MET A 403 -16.81 7.94 -2.52
N ASN A 404 -17.39 7.62 -1.37
CA ASN A 404 -17.90 6.27 -1.09
C ASN A 404 -19.39 6.19 -1.47
N ALA A 405 -19.78 5.11 -2.16
CA ALA A 405 -21.15 4.90 -2.64
C ALA A 405 -22.23 4.88 -1.54
N TYR A 406 -21.87 4.65 -0.27
CA TYR A 406 -22.81 4.63 0.86
C TYR A 406 -22.95 6.00 1.53
N SER A 407 -21.88 6.79 1.52
CA SER A 407 -21.83 8.07 2.25
C SER A 407 -22.41 9.23 1.45
N PHE A 408 -22.50 9.10 0.12
CA PHE A 408 -22.96 10.16 -0.76
C PHE A 408 -24.23 9.79 -1.51
N ASP A 409 -25.12 10.78 -1.62
CA ASP A 409 -26.29 10.79 -2.49
C ASP A 409 -25.87 11.20 -3.91
N LEU A 410 -25.26 10.26 -4.63
CA LEU A 410 -24.61 10.52 -5.92
C LEU A 410 -25.59 11.07 -6.96
N ASP A 411 -26.81 10.56 -7.02
CA ASP A 411 -27.83 11.05 -7.94
C ASP A 411 -28.19 12.51 -7.66
N LYS A 412 -28.38 12.93 -6.40
CA LYS A 412 -28.59 14.36 -6.11
C LYS A 412 -27.36 15.21 -6.41
N LEU A 413 -26.15 14.72 -6.15
CA LEU A 413 -24.92 15.47 -6.48
C LEU A 413 -24.79 15.69 -7.99
N MET A 414 -25.11 14.67 -8.80
CA MET A 414 -25.15 14.77 -10.26
C MET A 414 -26.27 15.72 -10.73
N GLU A 415 -27.48 15.59 -10.19
CA GLU A 415 -28.64 16.43 -10.56
C GLU A 415 -28.44 17.92 -10.23
N LYS A 416 -27.83 18.21 -9.08
CA LYS A 416 -27.50 19.59 -8.67
C LYS A 416 -26.32 20.19 -9.43
N GLY A 417 -25.59 19.39 -10.22
CA GLY A 417 -24.43 19.83 -10.98
C GLY A 417 -23.21 20.13 -10.10
N TYR A 418 -23.04 19.40 -9.00
CA TYR A 418 -21.89 19.54 -8.10
C TYR A 418 -20.65 18.79 -8.62
N LEU A 419 -20.85 17.79 -9.48
CA LEU A 419 -19.76 17.03 -10.11
C LEU A 419 -19.57 17.48 -11.56
N ALA A 420 -18.31 17.50 -12.01
CA ALA A 420 -17.97 17.77 -13.40
C ALA A 420 -18.26 16.54 -14.27
N ASP A 421 -18.66 16.77 -15.52
CA ASP A 421 -18.86 15.71 -16.51
C ASP A 421 -17.51 15.28 -17.11
N LEU A 422 -17.18 14.01 -16.93
CA LEU A 422 -15.96 13.32 -17.36
C LEU A 422 -16.13 12.61 -18.70
N SER A 423 -17.31 12.65 -19.32
CA SER A 423 -17.60 11.97 -20.60
C SER A 423 -16.74 12.47 -21.77
N GLY A 424 -16.11 13.64 -21.64
CA GLY A 424 -15.13 14.14 -22.61
C GLY A 424 -13.84 13.30 -22.70
N SER A 425 -13.52 12.53 -21.66
CA SER A 425 -12.37 11.62 -21.66
C SER A 425 -12.71 10.30 -22.34
N SER A 426 -11.94 9.94 -23.37
CA SER A 426 -12.08 8.65 -24.04
C SER A 426 -11.70 7.47 -23.13
N VAL A 427 -10.68 7.63 -22.27
CA VAL A 427 -10.21 6.62 -21.32
C VAL A 427 -11.29 6.33 -20.27
N ILE A 428 -11.83 7.38 -19.64
CA ILE A 428 -12.88 7.23 -18.61
C ILE A 428 -14.17 6.69 -19.24
N SER A 429 -14.51 7.12 -20.47
CA SER A 429 -15.69 6.63 -21.18
C SER A 429 -15.58 5.15 -21.53
N GLU A 430 -14.42 4.69 -22.03
CA GLU A 430 -14.17 3.27 -22.31
C GLU A 430 -14.27 2.44 -21.03
N TYR A 431 -13.58 2.87 -19.96
CA TYR A 431 -13.65 2.23 -18.66
C TYR A 431 -15.09 2.08 -18.15
N THR A 432 -15.86 3.18 -18.19
CA THR A 432 -17.26 3.20 -17.73
C THR A 432 -18.16 2.30 -18.59
N ASN A 433 -17.88 2.15 -19.88
CA ASN A 433 -18.66 1.28 -20.77
C ASN A 433 -18.44 -0.21 -20.49
N ASN A 434 -17.28 -0.57 -19.94
CA ASN A 434 -16.95 -1.93 -19.55
C ASN A 434 -17.49 -2.31 -18.16
N LEU A 435 -18.00 -1.35 -17.37
CA LEU A 435 -18.66 -1.65 -16.10
C LEU A 435 -19.94 -2.47 -16.27
N GLU A 436 -20.25 -3.25 -15.24
CA GLU A 436 -21.56 -3.90 -15.09
C GLU A 436 -22.67 -2.87 -14.95
N HIS A 437 -23.88 -3.19 -15.44
CA HIS A 437 -24.98 -2.22 -15.54
C HIS A 437 -25.31 -1.54 -14.20
N GLY A 438 -25.38 -2.32 -13.11
CA GLY A 438 -25.72 -1.79 -11.77
C GLY A 438 -24.68 -0.81 -11.21
N ILE A 439 -23.41 -0.93 -11.63
CA ILE A 439 -22.35 0.01 -11.24
C ILE A 439 -22.33 1.21 -12.17
N LYS A 440 -22.42 0.97 -13.49
CA LYS A 440 -22.46 2.03 -14.51
C LYS A 440 -23.58 3.04 -14.20
N GLN A 441 -24.77 2.55 -13.87
CA GLN A 441 -25.92 3.41 -13.56
C GLN A 441 -25.64 4.38 -12.40
N GLY A 442 -24.88 3.97 -11.39
CA GLY A 442 -24.58 4.81 -10.22
C GLY A 442 -23.61 5.95 -10.46
N VAL A 443 -22.82 5.89 -11.54
CA VAL A 443 -21.80 6.90 -11.89
C VAL A 443 -22.17 7.74 -13.10
N THR A 444 -23.33 7.46 -13.70
CA THR A 444 -23.85 8.17 -14.87
C THR A 444 -25.17 8.85 -14.55
N HIS A 445 -25.38 10.04 -15.11
CA HIS A 445 -26.68 10.69 -15.12
C HIS A 445 -26.96 11.24 -16.51
N LYS A 446 -28.07 10.82 -17.12
CA LYS A 446 -28.35 10.99 -18.55
C LYS A 446 -27.21 10.38 -19.38
N ASP A 447 -26.55 11.16 -20.22
CA ASP A 447 -25.42 10.74 -21.06
C ASP A 447 -24.04 11.12 -20.45
N GLY A 448 -24.03 11.78 -19.29
CA GLY A 448 -22.80 12.23 -18.62
C GLY A 448 -22.22 11.18 -17.67
N ILE A 449 -20.90 11.25 -17.44
CA ILE A 449 -20.15 10.40 -16.52
C ILE A 449 -19.58 11.29 -15.42
N TYR A 450 -19.80 10.99 -14.14
CA TYR A 450 -19.49 11.94 -13.06
C TYR A 450 -18.52 11.41 -12.00
N ALA A 451 -18.23 10.12 -12.03
CA ALA A 451 -17.28 9.49 -11.11
C ALA A 451 -16.66 8.25 -11.75
N ALA A 452 -15.45 7.90 -11.33
CA ALA A 452 -14.74 6.70 -11.76
C ALA A 452 -14.56 5.74 -10.57
N PRO A 453 -15.20 4.55 -10.58
CA PRO A 453 -14.98 3.50 -9.58
C PRO A 453 -13.52 3.05 -9.54
N VAL A 454 -12.93 2.94 -8.34
CA VAL A 454 -11.50 2.62 -8.18
C VAL A 454 -11.18 1.51 -7.17
N THR A 455 -12.06 1.23 -6.22
CA THR A 455 -11.89 0.12 -5.26
C THR A 455 -13.24 -0.52 -4.96
N LEU A 456 -13.25 -1.82 -4.69
CA LEU A 456 -14.42 -2.58 -4.33
C LEU A 456 -14.19 -3.30 -3.01
N MET A 457 -15.14 -3.13 -2.08
CA MET A 457 -15.30 -3.99 -0.91
C MET A 457 -16.72 -4.57 -0.92
N VAL A 458 -16.85 -5.84 -0.53
CA VAL A 458 -18.15 -6.47 -0.28
C VAL A 458 -18.01 -7.30 0.98
N VAL A 459 -19.04 -7.40 1.83
CA VAL A 459 -18.97 -8.22 3.05
C VAL A 459 -20.06 -9.31 3.02
N PRO A 460 -19.94 -10.34 2.15
CA PRO A 460 -20.94 -11.38 2.01
C PRO A 460 -20.73 -12.51 3.04
N VAL A 461 -21.75 -13.36 3.19
CA VAL A 461 -21.54 -14.69 3.78
C VAL A 461 -20.63 -15.47 2.83
N SER A 462 -19.51 -16.00 3.34
CA SER A 462 -18.55 -16.77 2.54
C SER A 462 -18.61 -18.25 2.90
N ALA A 463 -18.62 -19.12 1.90
CA ALA A 463 -18.65 -20.57 2.09
C ALA A 463 -17.32 -21.21 1.72
N TYR A 464 -16.75 -22.00 2.63
CA TYR A 464 -15.52 -22.76 2.40
C TYR A 464 -15.81 -24.01 1.56
N VAL A 465 -15.51 -23.94 0.27
CA VAL A 465 -15.90 -24.94 -0.74
C VAL A 465 -15.46 -26.35 -0.33
N LYS A 466 -14.19 -26.51 0.04
CA LYS A 466 -13.64 -27.82 0.42
C LYS A 466 -14.23 -28.38 1.72
N ASN A 467 -14.66 -27.51 2.64
CA ASN A 467 -15.27 -27.95 3.88
C ASN A 467 -16.70 -28.44 3.63
N PHE A 468 -17.45 -27.78 2.74
CA PHE A 468 -18.75 -28.28 2.26
C PHE A 468 -18.63 -29.62 1.53
N GLU A 469 -17.65 -29.76 0.62
CA GLU A 469 -17.37 -31.02 -0.07
C GLU A 469 -17.02 -32.16 0.92
N ALA A 470 -16.15 -31.88 1.90
CA ALA A 470 -15.74 -32.84 2.92
C ALA A 470 -16.89 -33.23 3.87
N ALA A 471 -17.83 -32.30 4.13
CA ALA A 471 -19.04 -32.56 4.90
C ALA A 471 -20.13 -33.28 4.08
N GLY A 472 -19.95 -33.43 2.76
CA GLY A 472 -20.96 -34.03 1.87
C GLY A 472 -22.21 -33.16 1.69
N LEU A 473 -22.09 -31.84 1.89
CA LEU A 473 -23.20 -30.89 1.82
C LEU A 473 -23.13 -30.04 0.54
N PRO A 474 -24.27 -29.74 -0.12
CA PRO A 474 -24.30 -28.77 -1.21
C PRO A 474 -24.16 -27.33 -0.67
N LEU A 475 -23.60 -26.45 -1.49
CA LEU A 475 -23.63 -25.01 -1.22
C LEU A 475 -25.07 -24.47 -1.39
N PRO A 476 -25.59 -23.66 -0.46
CA PRO A 476 -26.92 -23.06 -0.60
C PRO A 476 -26.96 -22.12 -1.81
N GLN A 477 -28.03 -22.23 -2.61
CA GLN A 477 -28.24 -21.45 -3.82
C GLN A 477 -29.28 -20.34 -3.64
N THR A 478 -30.04 -20.35 -2.53
CA THR A 478 -31.07 -19.35 -2.23
C THR A 478 -31.08 -19.01 -0.74
N ILE A 479 -31.61 -17.84 -0.36
CA ILE A 479 -31.80 -17.47 1.05
C ILE A 479 -32.66 -18.51 1.82
N PRO A 480 -33.79 -19.02 1.28
CA PRO A 480 -34.53 -20.11 1.91
C PRO A 480 -33.71 -21.39 2.17
N GLU A 481 -32.79 -21.75 1.27
CA GLU A 481 -31.87 -22.89 1.45
C GLU A 481 -30.82 -22.63 2.51
N LEU A 482 -30.27 -21.40 2.57
CA LEU A 482 -29.36 -21.01 3.65
C LEU A 482 -30.05 -21.11 5.02
N VAL A 483 -31.28 -20.58 5.15
CA VAL A 483 -32.07 -20.70 6.38
C VAL A 483 -32.39 -22.16 6.70
N GLN A 484 -32.64 -23.00 5.68
CA GLN A 484 -32.83 -24.43 5.86
C GLN A 484 -31.57 -25.11 6.41
N LEU A 485 -30.39 -24.79 5.87
CA LEU A 485 -29.11 -25.33 6.34
C LEU A 485 -28.89 -25.03 7.83
N TYR A 486 -29.18 -23.81 8.28
CA TYR A 486 -29.13 -23.48 9.72
C TYR A 486 -30.14 -24.29 10.54
N ALA A 487 -31.38 -24.44 10.06
CA ALA A 487 -32.39 -25.25 10.75
C ALA A 487 -31.99 -26.73 10.87
N ASP A 488 -31.42 -27.30 9.80
CA ASP A 488 -30.95 -28.68 9.78
C ASP A 488 -29.71 -28.85 10.66
N TRP A 489 -28.81 -27.87 10.68
CA TRP A 489 -27.64 -27.86 11.55
C TRP A 489 -27.99 -27.96 13.03
N TYR A 490 -28.87 -27.08 13.50
CA TYR A 490 -29.27 -27.04 14.90
C TYR A 490 -30.30 -28.10 15.29
N SER A 491 -30.81 -28.89 14.33
CA SER A 491 -31.69 -30.02 14.61
C SER A 491 -30.99 -31.37 14.62
N HIS A 492 -30.07 -31.63 13.68
CA HIS A 492 -29.38 -32.91 13.57
C HIS A 492 -27.97 -32.83 12.98
N LEU A 493 -27.72 -32.03 11.93
CA LEU A 493 -26.43 -32.10 11.20
C LEU A 493 -25.23 -31.74 12.06
N GLY A 494 -25.37 -30.80 13.02
CA GLY A 494 -24.26 -30.45 13.91
C GLY A 494 -23.79 -31.62 14.81
N ASN A 495 -24.67 -32.58 15.09
CA ASN A 495 -24.31 -33.80 15.81
C ASN A 495 -23.74 -34.87 14.86
N ASP A 496 -24.30 -34.97 13.65
CA ASP A 496 -23.88 -35.95 12.64
C ASP A 496 -22.51 -35.60 12.02
N LEU A 497 -22.13 -34.32 12.02
CA LEU A 497 -20.92 -33.77 11.41
C LEU A 497 -20.00 -33.12 12.46
N ALA A 498 -19.61 -33.89 13.48
CA ALA A 498 -18.87 -33.38 14.65
C ALA A 498 -17.51 -32.72 14.34
N ASP A 499 -16.89 -33.02 13.20
CA ASP A 499 -15.61 -32.42 12.76
C ASP A 499 -15.76 -30.99 12.19
N PHE A 500 -17.01 -30.55 12.01
CA PHE A 500 -17.35 -29.28 11.38
C PHE A 500 -18.14 -28.38 12.31
N ARG A 501 -18.05 -27.08 12.04
CA ARG A 501 -18.94 -26.05 12.60
C ARG A 501 -19.55 -25.23 11.48
N LEU A 502 -20.84 -24.88 11.62
CA LEU A 502 -21.53 -24.15 10.57
C LEU A 502 -21.00 -22.73 10.40
N THR A 503 -20.83 -22.02 11.51
CA THR A 503 -20.48 -20.59 11.55
C THR A 503 -19.50 -20.32 12.69
N ASP A 504 -18.77 -19.22 12.58
CA ASP A 504 -17.89 -18.66 13.61
C ASP A 504 -18.66 -17.84 14.65
N MET A 505 -19.97 -17.67 14.47
CA MET A 505 -20.86 -17.01 15.42
C MET A 505 -21.19 -17.90 16.62
N ASN A 506 -21.24 -17.27 17.80
CA ASN A 506 -21.78 -17.90 18.99
C ASN A 506 -23.28 -18.22 18.80
N ALA A 507 -23.75 -19.31 19.43
CA ALA A 507 -25.15 -19.74 19.36
C ALA A 507 -26.15 -18.62 19.68
N GLU A 508 -25.82 -17.73 20.61
CA GLU A 508 -26.64 -16.57 21.00
C GLU A 508 -26.84 -15.53 19.88
N ASN A 509 -25.94 -15.45 18.91
CA ASN A 509 -25.97 -14.45 17.83
C ASN A 509 -26.53 -14.98 16.51
N VAL A 510 -26.72 -16.29 16.37
CA VAL A 510 -27.12 -16.92 15.10
C VAL A 510 -28.43 -16.38 14.54
N LYS A 511 -29.44 -16.17 15.39
CA LYS A 511 -30.73 -15.63 14.93
C LYS A 511 -30.59 -14.21 14.41
N ILE A 512 -29.86 -13.36 15.14
CA ILE A 512 -29.63 -11.96 14.77
C ILE A 512 -28.92 -11.90 13.43
N GLU A 513 -27.89 -12.73 13.24
CA GLU A 513 -27.13 -12.77 11.99
C GLU A 513 -27.98 -13.22 10.80
N LEU A 514 -28.78 -14.28 10.96
CA LEU A 514 -29.72 -14.72 9.92
C LEU A 514 -30.75 -13.65 9.58
N LEU A 515 -31.21 -12.88 10.57
CA LEU A 515 -32.11 -11.76 10.32
C LEU A 515 -31.42 -10.64 9.54
N ARG A 516 -30.15 -10.32 9.85
CA ARG A 516 -29.37 -9.34 9.09
C ARG A 516 -29.19 -9.76 7.64
N ILE A 517 -28.82 -11.02 7.41
CA ILE A 517 -28.69 -11.60 6.06
C ILE A 517 -30.03 -11.51 5.32
N LEU A 518 -31.13 -11.95 5.94
CA LEU A 518 -32.46 -11.91 5.33
C LEU A 518 -32.90 -10.49 4.97
N VAL A 519 -32.79 -9.55 5.92
CA VAL A 519 -33.18 -8.15 5.72
C VAL A 519 -32.33 -7.52 4.63
N GLY A 520 -31.01 -7.68 4.70
CA GLY A 520 -30.06 -7.13 3.72
C GLY A 520 -30.33 -7.65 2.31
N SER A 521 -30.40 -8.98 2.13
CA SER A 521 -30.66 -9.58 0.81
C SER A 521 -32.05 -9.22 0.26
N TYR A 522 -33.07 -9.16 1.11
CA TYR A 522 -34.42 -8.74 0.70
C TYR A 522 -34.42 -7.28 0.23
N MET A 523 -33.80 -6.38 0.98
CA MET A 523 -33.70 -4.97 0.59
C MET A 523 -32.91 -4.79 -0.70
N SER A 524 -31.75 -5.45 -0.82
CA SER A 524 -30.93 -5.41 -2.02
C SER A 524 -31.69 -5.88 -3.26
N GLU A 525 -32.43 -6.99 -3.21
CA GLU A 525 -33.23 -7.49 -4.33
C GLU A 525 -34.32 -6.47 -4.76
N ILE A 526 -35.11 -5.99 -3.79
CA ILE A 526 -36.24 -5.09 -4.06
C ILE A 526 -35.76 -3.75 -4.60
N LEU A 527 -34.69 -3.19 -4.03
CA LEU A 527 -34.15 -1.89 -4.43
C LEU A 527 -33.39 -1.96 -5.76
N ALA A 528 -32.60 -3.01 -6.01
CA ALA A 528 -31.91 -3.21 -7.29
C ALA A 528 -32.88 -3.39 -8.46
N THR A 529 -34.08 -3.93 -8.20
CA THR A 529 -35.13 -4.12 -9.21
C THR A 529 -36.09 -2.93 -9.33
N GLY A 530 -35.85 -1.84 -8.57
CA GLY A 530 -36.66 -0.63 -8.61
C GLY A 530 -38.09 -0.80 -8.06
N GLN A 531 -38.31 -1.84 -7.27
CA GLN A 531 -39.59 -2.12 -6.64
C GLN A 531 -39.76 -1.30 -5.35
N GLU A 532 -41.01 -1.08 -4.95
CA GLU A 532 -41.31 -0.40 -3.70
C GLU A 532 -40.95 -1.29 -2.50
N LEU A 533 -40.07 -0.82 -1.62
CA LEU A 533 -39.66 -1.58 -0.44
C LEU A 533 -40.79 -1.63 0.61
N VAL A 534 -41.27 -2.85 0.85
CA VAL A 534 -42.27 -3.22 1.86
C VAL A 534 -41.93 -4.59 2.42
N PHE A 535 -41.96 -4.75 3.74
CA PHE A 535 -41.67 -6.01 4.45
C PHE A 535 -42.91 -6.83 4.78
N ASP A 536 -44.12 -6.23 4.81
CA ASP A 536 -45.39 -6.95 4.96
C ASP A 536 -45.76 -7.76 3.71
N THR A 537 -44.92 -8.78 3.43
CA THR A 537 -45.14 -9.74 2.36
C THR A 537 -45.18 -11.16 2.93
N PRO A 538 -46.00 -12.07 2.36
CA PRO A 538 -46.02 -13.47 2.80
C PRO A 538 -44.64 -14.13 2.77
N ARG A 539 -43.88 -13.87 1.70
CA ARG A 539 -42.52 -14.42 1.50
C ARG A 539 -41.56 -14.05 2.62
N PHE A 540 -41.54 -12.77 3.02
CA PHE A 540 -40.67 -12.31 4.10
C PHE A 540 -41.08 -12.90 5.44
N LYS A 541 -42.39 -12.91 5.74
CA LYS A 541 -42.95 -13.48 6.98
C LYS A 541 -42.69 -14.99 7.12
N ASP A 542 -42.79 -15.75 6.04
CA ASP A 542 -42.53 -17.19 6.05
C ASP A 542 -41.07 -17.50 6.44
N LEU A 543 -40.11 -16.71 5.95
CA LEU A 543 -38.70 -16.86 6.31
C LEU A 543 -38.41 -16.43 7.74
N LEU A 544 -39.03 -15.34 8.22
CA LEU A 544 -38.94 -14.93 9.62
C LEU A 544 -39.45 -16.03 10.56
N GLN A 545 -40.60 -16.65 10.23
CA GLN A 545 -41.14 -17.75 11.01
C GLN A 545 -40.18 -18.94 11.05
N LYS A 546 -39.53 -19.24 9.92
CA LYS A 546 -38.53 -20.31 9.84
C LYS A 546 -37.30 -20.01 10.69
N ILE A 547 -36.76 -18.80 10.65
CA ILE A 547 -35.63 -18.37 11.49
C ILE A 547 -35.98 -18.50 12.98
N ASN A 548 -37.19 -18.11 13.39
CA ASN A 548 -37.62 -18.24 14.79
C ASN A 548 -37.70 -19.68 15.29
N SER A 549 -37.93 -20.65 14.39
CA SER A 549 -38.01 -22.06 14.74
C SER A 549 -36.65 -22.70 15.06
N ILE A 550 -35.55 -22.05 14.66
CA ILE A 550 -34.18 -22.50 14.91
C ILE A 550 -33.88 -22.34 16.41
N LYS A 551 -33.23 -23.35 17.01
CA LYS A 551 -32.91 -23.37 18.44
C LYS A 551 -31.41 -23.55 18.70
N PRO A 552 -30.57 -22.53 18.45
CA PRO A 552 -29.13 -22.63 18.65
C PRO A 552 -28.75 -22.97 20.10
N GLU A 553 -29.56 -22.53 21.06
CA GLU A 553 -29.38 -22.79 22.49
C GLU A 553 -29.36 -24.28 22.85
N ALA A 554 -29.88 -25.16 21.98
CA ALA A 554 -29.85 -26.60 22.17
C ALA A 554 -28.42 -27.18 22.19
N GLN A 555 -27.43 -26.47 21.63
CA GLN A 555 -26.01 -26.86 21.66
C GLN A 555 -25.28 -26.44 22.96
N GLY A 556 -25.95 -25.72 23.86
CA GLY A 556 -25.37 -25.26 25.12
C GLY A 556 -24.50 -24.01 24.98
N LYS A 557 -24.15 -23.41 26.13
CA LYS A 557 -23.29 -22.22 26.19
C LYS A 557 -21.91 -22.60 26.72
N ILE A 558 -20.86 -22.15 26.04
CA ILE A 558 -19.47 -22.32 26.48
C ILE A 558 -19.11 -21.15 27.41
N ASP A 559 -18.66 -21.47 28.63
CA ASP A 559 -18.19 -20.47 29.61
C ASP A 559 -16.66 -20.35 29.58
N TRP A 560 -16.16 -19.41 28.77
CA TRP A 560 -14.73 -19.17 28.57
C TRP A 560 -13.95 -18.74 29.82
N GLN A 561 -14.66 -18.38 30.91
CA GLN A 561 -14.04 -18.01 32.17
C GLN A 561 -13.57 -19.23 32.98
N THR A 562 -13.93 -20.44 32.54
CA THR A 562 -13.53 -21.71 33.16
C THR A 562 -12.46 -22.41 32.32
N PRO A 563 -11.51 -23.15 32.95
CA PRO A 563 -10.56 -23.98 32.21
C PRO A 563 -11.26 -25.00 31.29
N GLU A 564 -12.38 -25.56 31.72
CA GLU A 564 -13.18 -26.50 30.95
C GLU A 564 -13.81 -25.83 29.72
N GLY A 565 -14.33 -24.61 29.87
CA GLY A 565 -14.87 -23.85 28.75
C GLY A 565 -13.79 -23.33 27.80
N GLN A 566 -12.59 -23.03 28.28
CA GLN A 566 -11.43 -22.73 27.41
C GLN A 566 -11.05 -23.95 26.56
N ALA A 567 -10.98 -25.15 27.15
CA ALA A 567 -10.70 -26.38 26.42
C ALA A 567 -11.82 -26.72 25.41
N ALA A 568 -13.09 -26.56 25.79
CA ALA A 568 -14.21 -26.74 24.87
C ALA A 568 -14.19 -25.73 23.72
N MET A 569 -13.80 -24.49 23.99
CA MET A 569 -13.65 -23.47 22.94
C MET A 569 -12.51 -23.79 21.98
N GLU A 570 -11.38 -24.27 22.50
CA GLU A 570 -10.25 -24.72 21.69
C GLU A 570 -10.64 -25.90 20.78
N GLU A 571 -11.41 -26.85 21.32
CA GLU A 571 -11.99 -27.95 20.54
C GLU A 571 -12.93 -27.45 19.43
N GLU A 572 -13.87 -26.55 19.74
CA GLU A 572 -14.77 -25.95 18.74
C GLU A 572 -14.02 -25.10 17.69
N MET A 573 -12.98 -24.37 18.08
CA MET A 573 -12.13 -23.59 17.18
C MET A 573 -11.25 -24.46 16.30
N GLY A 574 -10.95 -25.70 16.73
CA GLY A 574 -10.26 -26.71 15.94
C GLY A 574 -11.11 -27.34 14.83
N LYS A 575 -12.45 -27.18 14.85
CA LYS A 575 -13.35 -27.71 13.83
C LYS A 575 -13.29 -26.92 12.52
N LYS A 576 -13.54 -27.61 11.42
CA LYS A 576 -13.58 -26.99 10.09
C LYS A 576 -14.82 -26.12 9.94
N LEU A 577 -14.60 -24.86 9.58
CA LEU A 577 -15.66 -23.87 9.40
C LEU A 577 -16.34 -24.02 8.03
N LEU A 578 -17.67 -24.09 7.98
CA LEU A 578 -18.42 -24.15 6.72
C LEU A 578 -18.69 -22.75 6.16
N LEU A 579 -19.29 -21.87 6.95
CA LEU A 579 -19.66 -20.51 6.58
C LEU A 579 -18.94 -19.50 7.47
N GLN A 580 -18.51 -18.39 6.89
CA GLN A 580 -17.98 -17.25 7.63
C GLN A 580 -18.77 -16.00 7.27
N THR A 581 -19.15 -15.21 8.28
CA THR A 581 -19.76 -13.89 8.08
C THR A 581 -18.78 -12.78 8.45
N GLY A 582 -19.02 -11.57 7.97
CA GLY A 582 -18.15 -10.42 8.27
C GLY A 582 -16.77 -10.43 7.60
N MET A 583 -16.47 -11.39 6.72
CA MET A 583 -15.24 -11.38 5.92
C MET A 583 -15.41 -10.42 4.74
N GLY A 584 -14.54 -9.40 4.67
CA GLY A 584 -14.44 -8.54 3.50
C GLY A 584 -13.90 -9.29 2.29
N PHE A 585 -14.58 -9.14 1.16
CA PHE A 585 -14.16 -9.54 -0.16
C PHE A 585 -13.64 -8.30 -0.90
N GLU A 586 -12.33 -8.26 -1.09
CA GLU A 586 -11.66 -7.36 -2.01
C GLU A 586 -10.97 -8.20 -3.10
N PRO A 587 -11.14 -7.88 -4.39
CA PRO A 587 -10.52 -8.63 -5.48
C PRO A 587 -9.02 -8.88 -5.27
N GLN A 588 -8.27 -7.88 -4.79
CA GLN A 588 -6.84 -7.99 -4.54
C GLN A 588 -6.45 -9.00 -3.44
N TYR A 589 -7.33 -9.26 -2.48
CA TYR A 589 -7.05 -10.13 -1.33
C TYR A 589 -7.83 -11.45 -1.34
N SER A 590 -8.77 -11.63 -2.26
CA SER A 590 -9.76 -12.73 -2.24
C SER A 590 -9.63 -13.73 -3.38
N VAL A 591 -8.50 -13.73 -4.10
CA VAL A 591 -8.24 -14.56 -5.29
C VAL A 591 -6.85 -15.21 -5.26
N GLY A 592 -6.63 -16.16 -6.16
CA GLY A 592 -5.33 -16.81 -6.37
C GLY A 592 -4.87 -17.57 -5.13
N LEU A 593 -3.64 -17.26 -4.69
CA LEU A 593 -3.04 -17.88 -3.51
C LEU A 593 -3.85 -17.67 -2.22
N ASN A 594 -4.55 -16.55 -2.10
CA ASN A 594 -5.37 -16.26 -0.92
C ASN A 594 -6.70 -17.02 -0.94
N ASN A 595 -7.11 -17.53 -2.11
CA ASN A 595 -8.32 -18.32 -2.30
C ASN A 595 -8.00 -19.70 -2.89
N ALA A 596 -7.14 -20.44 -2.19
CA ALA A 596 -6.68 -21.77 -2.59
C ALA A 596 -6.58 -22.73 -1.40
N GLY A 597 -6.37 -24.02 -1.68
CA GLY A 597 -6.23 -25.03 -0.64
C GLY A 597 -7.48 -25.10 0.25
N ASP A 598 -7.29 -25.31 1.55
CA ASP A 598 -8.37 -25.38 2.54
C ASP A 598 -9.01 -24.02 2.86
N ARG A 599 -8.39 -22.93 2.39
CA ARG A 599 -8.92 -21.57 2.52
C ARG A 599 -9.82 -21.18 1.37
N GLN A 600 -10.02 -22.05 0.39
CA GLN A 600 -10.82 -21.73 -0.78
C GLN A 600 -12.28 -21.44 -0.37
N PHE A 601 -12.79 -20.27 -0.75
CA PHE A 601 -14.13 -19.81 -0.43
C PHE A 601 -14.84 -19.18 -1.62
N VAL A 602 -16.17 -19.10 -1.52
CA VAL A 602 -17.02 -18.38 -2.47
C VAL A 602 -17.98 -17.45 -1.71
N PRO A 603 -18.18 -16.21 -2.19
CA PRO A 603 -19.17 -15.30 -1.63
C PRO A 603 -20.58 -15.72 -2.03
N LEU A 604 -21.47 -15.85 -1.04
CA LEU A 604 -22.86 -16.28 -1.22
C LEU A 604 -23.79 -15.06 -1.34
N ILE A 605 -23.91 -14.53 -2.56
CA ILE A 605 -24.90 -13.51 -2.90
C ILE A 605 -26.10 -14.21 -3.54
N LEU A 606 -27.06 -14.55 -2.68
CA LEU A 606 -28.13 -15.49 -2.97
C LEU A 606 -29.46 -14.77 -3.29
N PRO A 607 -30.24 -15.25 -4.26
CA PRO A 607 -31.60 -14.77 -4.50
C PRO A 607 -32.59 -15.21 -3.40
N MET A 608 -33.72 -14.51 -3.33
CA MET A 608 -34.83 -14.90 -2.44
C MET A 608 -35.64 -16.10 -2.96
N GLU A 609 -35.52 -16.45 -4.24
CA GLU A 609 -36.29 -17.51 -4.91
C GLU A 609 -35.43 -18.27 -5.94
N GLU A 610 -35.81 -19.52 -6.22
CA GLU A 610 -35.17 -20.35 -7.23
C GLU A 610 -35.31 -19.72 -8.63
N GLY A 611 -34.20 -19.66 -9.38
CA GLY A 611 -34.15 -19.03 -10.70
C GLY A 611 -34.09 -17.50 -10.69
N GLY A 612 -34.15 -16.86 -9.52
CA GLY A 612 -33.88 -15.44 -9.35
C GLY A 612 -32.38 -15.10 -9.38
N GLN A 613 -32.06 -13.81 -9.37
CA GLN A 613 -30.70 -13.29 -9.22
C GLN A 613 -30.54 -12.67 -7.83
N GLY A 614 -29.46 -13.01 -7.13
CA GLY A 614 -29.06 -12.31 -5.91
C GLY A 614 -28.50 -10.93 -6.24
N TYR A 615 -28.71 -9.97 -5.34
CA TYR A 615 -28.18 -8.61 -5.46
C TYR A 615 -27.47 -8.22 -4.18
N GLU A 616 -26.41 -7.43 -4.29
CA GLU A 616 -25.72 -6.83 -3.16
C GLU A 616 -25.35 -5.39 -3.48
N ARG A 617 -25.39 -4.55 -2.45
CA ARG A 617 -25.02 -3.14 -2.60
C ARG A 617 -23.50 -3.04 -2.62
N ALA A 618 -22.94 -2.46 -3.66
CA ALA A 618 -21.48 -2.37 -3.79
C ALA A 618 -20.91 -1.28 -2.88
N GLU A 619 -19.94 -1.63 -2.02
CA GLU A 619 -19.12 -0.63 -1.32
C GLU A 619 -17.96 -0.24 -2.23
N ILE A 620 -18.14 0.88 -2.95
CA ILE A 620 -17.18 1.33 -3.96
C ILE A 620 -16.73 2.73 -3.61
N ASN A 621 -15.40 2.93 -3.55
CA ASN A 621 -14.84 4.27 -3.60
C ASN A 621 -14.62 4.69 -5.05
N MET A 622 -14.91 5.96 -5.33
CA MET A 622 -14.84 6.56 -6.65
C MET A 622 -14.05 7.87 -6.61
N LEU A 623 -13.37 8.18 -7.70
CA LEU A 623 -12.80 9.51 -7.92
C LEU A 623 -13.78 10.38 -8.69
N ALA A 624 -14.04 11.58 -8.18
CA ALA A 624 -14.87 12.59 -8.85
C ALA A 624 -14.15 13.95 -8.90
N VAL A 625 -14.45 14.74 -9.94
CA VAL A 625 -13.97 16.12 -10.10
C VAL A 625 -15.10 17.07 -9.72
N LEU A 626 -14.82 18.07 -8.89
CA LEU A 626 -15.84 19.04 -8.47
C LEU A 626 -16.14 20.02 -9.61
N SER A 627 -17.41 20.37 -9.80
CA SER A 627 -17.83 21.27 -10.89
C SER A 627 -17.26 22.69 -10.76
N THR A 628 -16.89 23.10 -9.55
CA THR A 628 -16.23 24.38 -9.24
C THR A 628 -14.72 24.38 -9.49
N SER A 629 -14.09 23.22 -9.72
CA SER A 629 -12.65 23.12 -9.98
C SER A 629 -12.24 24.04 -11.13
N LYS A 630 -11.11 24.74 -10.96
CA LYS A 630 -10.50 25.55 -12.03
C LYS A 630 -9.50 24.75 -12.86
N ASN A 631 -9.16 23.54 -12.41
CA ASN A 631 -8.13 22.67 -12.97
C ASN A 631 -8.74 21.37 -13.54
N LYS A 632 -9.95 21.45 -14.13
CA LYS A 632 -10.73 20.27 -14.56
C LYS A 632 -9.99 19.37 -15.54
N GLU A 633 -9.23 19.95 -16.45
CA GLU A 633 -8.44 19.21 -17.43
C GLU A 633 -7.34 18.41 -16.73
N ALA A 634 -6.58 19.03 -15.82
CA ALA A 634 -5.53 18.35 -15.06
C ALA A 634 -6.11 17.29 -14.11
N ALA A 635 -7.23 17.57 -13.45
CA ALA A 635 -7.94 16.63 -12.59
C ALA A 635 -8.50 15.43 -13.36
N THR A 636 -9.05 15.66 -14.57
CA THR A 636 -9.48 14.58 -15.47
C THR A 636 -8.29 13.71 -15.88
N ARG A 637 -7.17 14.30 -16.32
CA ARG A 637 -5.95 13.53 -16.65
C ARG A 637 -5.46 12.70 -15.46
N PHE A 638 -5.52 13.26 -14.26
CA PHE A 638 -5.15 12.52 -13.05
C PHE A 638 -5.99 11.24 -12.88
N ILE A 639 -7.31 11.33 -13.08
CA ILE A 639 -8.20 10.14 -13.05
C ILE A 639 -7.84 9.16 -14.18
N GLU A 640 -7.52 9.63 -15.39
CA GLU A 640 -7.11 8.77 -16.51
C GLU A 640 -5.85 7.95 -16.15
N HIS A 641 -4.82 8.62 -15.60
CA HIS A 641 -3.61 7.93 -15.14
C HIS A 641 -3.89 6.98 -13.98
N TYR A 642 -4.75 7.38 -13.03
CA TYR A 642 -5.15 6.51 -11.92
C TYR A 642 -5.80 5.22 -12.42
N LEU A 643 -6.74 5.31 -13.35
CA LEU A 643 -7.40 4.14 -13.94
C LEU A 643 -6.42 3.20 -14.66
N ASN A 644 -5.39 3.76 -15.30
CA ASN A 644 -4.34 2.97 -15.94
C ASN A 644 -3.41 2.26 -14.94
N LYS A 645 -3.32 2.77 -13.71
CA LYS A 645 -2.49 2.22 -12.62
C LYS A 645 -3.26 1.35 -11.63
N LEU A 646 -4.57 1.17 -11.83
CA LEU A 646 -5.35 0.22 -11.03
C LEU A 646 -4.69 -1.16 -11.03
N ASN A 647 -4.69 -1.80 -9.86
CA ASN A 647 -4.28 -3.19 -9.70
C ASN A 647 -5.01 -4.05 -10.75
N VAL A 648 -4.28 -4.94 -11.42
CA VAL A 648 -4.83 -5.80 -12.47
C VAL A 648 -6.05 -6.61 -12.01
N LEU A 649 -6.10 -6.99 -10.73
CA LEU A 649 -7.23 -7.72 -10.12
C LEU A 649 -8.46 -6.83 -9.99
N GLU A 650 -8.31 -5.57 -9.55
CA GLU A 650 -9.39 -4.57 -9.51
C GLU A 650 -9.87 -4.23 -10.93
N ARG A 651 -8.94 -3.98 -11.85
CA ARG A 651 -9.27 -3.73 -13.26
C ARG A 651 -10.04 -4.88 -13.87
N ALA A 652 -9.62 -6.12 -13.61
CA ALA A 652 -10.34 -7.31 -14.06
C ALA A 652 -11.70 -7.48 -13.38
N ALA A 653 -11.90 -6.98 -12.16
CA ALA A 653 -13.19 -6.95 -11.47
C ALA A 653 -14.13 -5.86 -12.05
N PHE A 654 -13.64 -4.70 -12.43
CA PHE A 654 -14.49 -3.66 -13.04
C PHE A 654 -14.78 -3.88 -14.54
N ASP A 655 -13.89 -4.57 -15.27
CA ASP A 655 -14.08 -4.87 -16.69
C ASP A 655 -14.92 -6.14 -16.90
N LYS A 656 -16.20 -5.98 -17.31
CA LYS A 656 -17.10 -7.10 -17.61
C LYS A 656 -16.67 -7.96 -18.80
N THR A 657 -15.76 -7.47 -19.63
CA THR A 657 -15.26 -8.18 -20.81
C THR A 657 -14.06 -9.07 -20.47
N TRP A 658 -13.48 -8.91 -19.28
CA TRP A 658 -12.34 -9.72 -18.83
C TRP A 658 -12.78 -11.15 -18.51
N THR A 659 -12.24 -12.13 -19.27
CA THR A 659 -12.67 -13.54 -19.20
C THR A 659 -11.53 -14.54 -19.05
N THR A 660 -10.29 -14.07 -19.00
CA THR A 660 -9.08 -14.90 -18.98
C THR A 660 -8.37 -14.85 -17.62
N PRO A 661 -7.69 -15.94 -17.20
CA PRO A 661 -6.92 -15.95 -15.96
C PRO A 661 -5.75 -14.95 -16.01
N ILE A 662 -5.33 -14.47 -14.84
CA ILE A 662 -4.25 -13.51 -14.69
C ILE A 662 -3.00 -14.25 -14.20
N GLU A 663 -1.97 -14.32 -15.05
CA GLU A 663 -0.70 -14.93 -14.70
C GLU A 663 0.04 -14.11 -13.63
N ASN A 664 0.77 -14.79 -12.75
CA ASN A 664 1.63 -14.13 -11.78
C ASN A 664 3.02 -13.90 -12.40
N PRO A 665 3.39 -12.65 -12.74
CA PRO A 665 4.69 -12.35 -13.35
C PRO A 665 5.87 -12.67 -12.41
N LYS A 666 5.64 -12.73 -11.09
CA LYS A 666 6.65 -13.01 -10.05
C LYS A 666 6.69 -14.48 -9.64
N TYR A 667 6.02 -15.38 -10.35
CA TYR A 667 5.97 -16.80 -9.99
C TYR A 667 7.36 -17.43 -9.90
N GLU A 668 8.15 -17.35 -10.98
CA GLU A 668 9.48 -17.97 -11.04
C GLU A 668 10.47 -17.36 -10.02
N GLU A 669 10.40 -16.04 -9.83
CA GLU A 669 11.18 -15.34 -8.79
C GLU A 669 10.82 -15.85 -7.40
N GLY A 670 9.52 -15.95 -7.10
CA GLY A 670 9.03 -16.46 -5.82
C GLY A 670 9.41 -17.92 -5.56
N VAL A 671 9.37 -18.79 -6.59
CA VAL A 671 9.82 -20.19 -6.47
C VAL A 671 11.30 -20.23 -6.12
N LYS A 672 12.14 -19.49 -6.86
CA LYS A 672 13.58 -19.43 -6.62
C LYS A 672 13.92 -18.91 -5.22
N MET A 673 13.21 -17.88 -4.76
CA MET A 673 13.38 -17.31 -3.42
C MET A 673 13.07 -18.35 -2.33
N GLN A 674 11.94 -19.05 -2.43
CA GLN A 674 11.56 -20.06 -1.44
C GLN A 674 12.47 -21.29 -1.48
N GLU A 675 12.88 -21.76 -2.67
CA GLU A 675 13.88 -22.82 -2.82
C GLU A 675 15.22 -22.46 -2.16
N THR A 676 15.65 -21.22 -2.30
CA THR A 676 16.87 -20.72 -1.67
C THR A 676 16.76 -20.80 -0.15
N ARG A 677 15.62 -20.38 0.43
CA ARG A 677 15.36 -20.48 1.87
C ARG A 677 15.30 -21.93 2.37
N VAL A 678 14.66 -22.83 1.63
CA VAL A 678 14.64 -24.28 1.93
C VAL A 678 16.06 -24.85 1.97
N ASN A 679 16.88 -24.52 0.97
CA ASN A 679 18.27 -24.99 0.91
C ASN A 679 19.13 -24.43 2.05
N GLN A 680 18.90 -23.18 2.47
CA GLN A 680 19.58 -22.58 3.62
C GLN A 680 19.30 -23.34 4.92
N ILE A 681 18.02 -23.61 5.22
CA ILE A 681 17.65 -24.35 6.44
C ILE A 681 18.23 -25.78 6.39
N LYS A 682 18.23 -26.44 5.22
CA LYS A 682 18.89 -27.74 5.04
C LYS A 682 20.39 -27.70 5.37
N GLU A 683 21.08 -26.62 5.03
CA GLU A 683 22.50 -26.48 5.36
C GLU A 683 22.70 -26.24 6.86
N SER A 684 21.92 -25.36 7.50
CA SER A 684 22.00 -25.08 8.93
C SER A 684 21.78 -26.34 9.78
N ILE A 685 20.86 -27.22 9.38
CA ILE A 685 20.59 -28.51 10.05
C ILE A 685 21.83 -29.41 10.12
N LYS A 686 22.76 -29.32 9.17
CA LYS A 686 23.97 -30.17 9.17
C LYS A 686 24.90 -29.86 10.33
N ASN A 687 24.91 -28.61 10.79
CA ASN A 687 25.78 -28.13 11.86
C ASN A 687 25.06 -27.98 13.21
N ALA A 688 23.72 -27.95 13.21
CA ALA A 688 22.91 -27.83 14.41
C ALA A 688 22.84 -29.14 15.22
N THR A 689 22.66 -29.03 16.54
CA THR A 689 22.49 -30.17 17.43
C THR A 689 21.39 -29.94 18.47
N GLY A 690 20.90 -31.00 19.11
CA GLY A 690 19.91 -30.90 20.18
C GLY A 690 18.61 -30.20 19.75
N ALA A 691 18.08 -29.33 20.62
CA ALA A 691 16.81 -28.64 20.40
C ALA A 691 16.82 -27.70 19.17
N GLU A 692 17.96 -27.09 18.86
CA GLU A 692 18.13 -26.25 17.68
C GLU A 692 17.88 -27.04 16.39
N LYS A 693 18.45 -28.24 16.31
CA LYS A 693 18.24 -29.13 15.15
C LYS A 693 16.77 -29.51 14.98
N SER A 694 16.09 -29.88 16.07
CA SER A 694 14.67 -30.23 16.01
C SER A 694 13.79 -29.06 15.55
N SER A 695 14.07 -27.84 16.01
CA SER A 695 13.38 -26.63 15.58
C SER A 695 13.63 -26.30 14.10
N LEU A 696 14.87 -26.43 13.63
CA LEU A 696 15.21 -26.24 12.21
C LEU A 696 14.57 -27.30 11.31
N GLU A 697 14.49 -28.56 11.74
CA GLU A 697 13.81 -29.63 11.01
C GLU A 697 12.30 -29.39 10.89
N GLU A 698 11.67 -28.81 11.91
CA GLU A 698 10.27 -28.38 11.85
C GLU A 698 10.05 -27.20 10.91
N ASN A 699 10.90 -26.18 11.01
CA ASN A 699 10.89 -25.05 10.09
C ASN A 699 11.09 -25.52 8.64
N LEU A 700 11.97 -26.49 8.41
CA LEU A 700 12.17 -27.07 7.08
C LEU A 700 10.89 -27.70 6.53
N ARG A 701 10.18 -28.50 7.33
CA ARG A 701 8.90 -29.09 6.90
C ARG A 701 7.91 -28.01 6.49
N TYR A 702 7.76 -26.98 7.31
CA TYR A 702 6.88 -25.84 7.02
C TYR A 702 7.25 -25.14 5.70
N LEU A 703 8.55 -24.88 5.47
CA LEU A 703 9.01 -24.25 4.23
C LEU A 703 8.82 -25.14 2.99
N GLU A 704 9.02 -26.44 3.12
CA GLU A 704 8.80 -27.40 2.03
C GLU A 704 7.30 -27.50 1.66
N GLU A 705 6.42 -27.51 2.67
CA GLU A 705 4.97 -27.45 2.47
C GLU A 705 4.53 -26.12 1.84
N SER A 706 5.07 -25.00 2.32
CA SER A 706 4.82 -23.66 1.75
C SER A 706 5.25 -23.58 0.27
N LEU A 707 6.44 -24.11 -0.06
CA LEU A 707 6.93 -24.18 -1.44
C LEU A 707 6.07 -25.08 -2.33
N ALA A 708 5.61 -26.21 -1.81
CA ALA A 708 4.69 -27.08 -2.55
C ALA A 708 3.37 -26.37 -2.85
N GLY A 709 2.77 -25.71 -1.84
CA GLY A 709 1.55 -24.93 -1.99
C GLY A 709 1.72 -23.75 -2.97
N TYR A 710 2.85 -23.04 -2.91
CA TYR A 710 3.16 -21.95 -3.83
C TYR A 710 3.35 -22.46 -5.26
N ARG A 711 4.00 -23.61 -5.47
CA ARG A 711 4.14 -24.19 -6.81
C ARG A 711 2.80 -24.59 -7.42
N GLU A 712 1.92 -25.16 -6.62
CA GLU A 712 0.59 -25.59 -7.05
C GLU A 712 -0.33 -24.39 -7.39
N ASN A 713 -0.34 -23.38 -6.52
CA ASN A 713 -1.36 -22.33 -6.56
C ASN A 713 -0.85 -20.94 -6.99
N GLY A 714 0.47 -20.72 -7.02
CA GLY A 714 1.09 -19.39 -7.21
C GLY A 714 1.28 -18.95 -8.65
N LYS A 715 0.98 -19.81 -9.63
CA LYS A 715 1.18 -19.52 -11.06
C LYS A 715 0.28 -18.39 -11.57
N PHE A 716 -0.90 -18.25 -10.99
CA PHE A 716 -1.87 -17.23 -11.36
C PHE A 716 -2.16 -16.32 -10.17
N MET A 717 -2.21 -15.01 -10.40
CA MET A 717 -2.79 -14.08 -9.44
C MET A 717 -4.29 -14.31 -9.32
N ALA A 718 -4.95 -14.63 -10.44
CA ALA A 718 -6.35 -15.08 -10.46
C ALA A 718 -6.51 -16.23 -11.47
N PRO A 719 -6.66 -17.50 -11.03
CA PRO A 719 -7.01 -18.60 -11.91
C PRO A 719 -8.42 -18.43 -12.50
N GLN A 720 -8.77 -19.21 -13.54
CA GLN A 720 -10.05 -19.08 -14.25
C GLN A 720 -11.26 -19.11 -13.32
N ARG A 721 -11.27 -20.03 -12.34
CA ARG A 721 -12.33 -20.13 -11.33
C ARG A 721 -12.58 -18.81 -10.61
N ASP A 722 -11.53 -18.07 -10.29
CA ASP A 722 -11.64 -16.83 -9.55
C ASP A 722 -12.08 -15.68 -10.46
N ILE A 723 -11.69 -15.71 -11.75
CA ILE A 723 -12.26 -14.80 -12.76
C ILE A 723 -13.76 -15.05 -12.93
N ASP A 724 -14.18 -16.30 -13.01
CA ASP A 724 -15.61 -16.66 -13.11
C ASP A 724 -16.39 -16.22 -11.87
N MET A 725 -15.79 -16.39 -10.67
CA MET A 725 -16.34 -15.91 -9.40
C MET A 725 -16.45 -14.38 -9.39
N LEU A 726 -15.41 -13.64 -9.80
CA LEU A 726 -15.45 -12.18 -9.89
C LEU A 726 -16.51 -11.70 -10.88
N ARG A 727 -16.63 -12.34 -12.06
CA ARG A 727 -17.71 -12.01 -13.01
C ARG A 727 -19.09 -12.24 -12.42
N ASP A 728 -19.28 -13.33 -11.69
CA ASP A 728 -20.56 -13.63 -11.04
C ASP A 728 -20.91 -12.65 -9.92
N LEU A 729 -19.91 -12.34 -9.08
CA LEU A 729 -20.01 -11.32 -8.05
C LEU A 729 -20.42 -9.97 -8.66
N MET A 730 -19.65 -9.48 -9.64
CA MET A 730 -19.83 -8.14 -10.18
C MET A 730 -21.15 -7.94 -10.91
N ARG A 731 -21.69 -8.98 -11.58
CA ARG A 731 -23.02 -8.94 -12.19
C ARG A 731 -24.16 -8.72 -11.19
N LYS A 732 -23.94 -9.06 -9.92
CA LYS A 732 -24.91 -8.93 -8.82
C LYS A 732 -24.78 -7.60 -8.06
N MET A 733 -23.76 -6.80 -8.39
CA MET A 733 -23.47 -5.55 -7.70
C MET A 733 -24.26 -4.39 -8.29
N PHE A 734 -24.73 -3.50 -7.42
CA PHE A 734 -25.30 -2.21 -7.83
C PHE A 734 -24.91 -1.09 -6.87
N ILE A 735 -24.85 0.14 -7.39
CA ILE A 735 -24.74 1.36 -6.58
C ILE A 735 -26.16 1.87 -6.32
N SER A 736 -26.50 2.02 -5.04
CA SER A 736 -27.79 2.55 -4.62
C SER A 736 -27.91 4.06 -4.89
N ASN A 737 -29.11 4.53 -5.24
CA ASN A 737 -29.41 5.96 -5.20
C ASN A 737 -29.57 6.44 -3.76
N GLY A 738 -29.63 7.76 -3.55
CA GLY A 738 -29.68 8.32 -2.21
C GLY A 738 -30.93 7.92 -1.41
N LEU A 739 -32.09 7.71 -2.06
CA LEU A 739 -33.29 7.23 -1.37
C LEU A 739 -33.10 5.80 -0.87
N ALA A 740 -32.57 4.91 -1.70
CA ALA A 740 -32.25 3.54 -1.32
C ALA A 740 -31.20 3.52 -0.20
N ASN A 741 -30.17 4.38 -0.25
CA ASN A 741 -29.20 4.52 0.83
C ASN A 741 -29.87 4.98 2.14
N ALA A 742 -30.75 5.98 2.11
CA ALA A 742 -31.49 6.43 3.28
C ALA A 742 -32.40 5.32 3.85
N GLN A 743 -33.03 4.52 2.99
CA GLN A 743 -33.82 3.36 3.41
C GLN A 743 -32.95 2.27 4.05
N PHE A 744 -31.77 1.98 3.49
CA PHE A 744 -30.79 1.09 4.10
C PHE A 744 -30.33 1.57 5.48
N MET A 745 -29.95 2.84 5.61
CA MET A 745 -29.52 3.40 6.90
C MET A 745 -30.62 3.28 7.96
N ALA A 746 -31.85 3.66 7.62
CA ALA A 746 -32.98 3.60 8.54
C ALA A 746 -33.35 2.18 9.02
N VAL A 747 -32.94 1.13 8.29
CA VAL A 747 -33.17 -0.27 8.67
C VAL A 747 -31.92 -0.88 9.33
N ASN A 748 -30.72 -0.61 8.81
CA ASN A 748 -29.47 -1.19 9.31
C ASN A 748 -29.01 -0.61 10.65
N GLU A 749 -29.38 0.63 10.99
CA GLU A 749 -29.07 1.23 12.30
C GLU A 749 -29.97 0.69 13.43
N GLU A 750 -31.00 -0.08 13.11
CA GLU A 750 -31.99 -0.63 14.06
C GLU A 750 -31.55 -1.96 14.67
N TYR A 751 -30.33 -2.00 15.20
CA TYR A 751 -29.79 -3.18 15.88
C TYR A 751 -30.71 -3.64 17.02
N GLU A 752 -31.28 -2.70 17.78
CA GLU A 752 -32.20 -2.99 18.87
C GLU A 752 -33.50 -3.66 18.40
N LEU A 753 -34.02 -3.29 17.22
CA LEU A 753 -35.27 -3.86 16.71
C LEU A 753 -35.08 -5.32 16.27
N LEU A 754 -33.96 -5.61 15.61
CA LEU A 754 -33.55 -6.98 15.27
C LEU A 754 -33.35 -7.82 16.53
N ASP A 755 -32.71 -7.26 17.55
CA ASP A 755 -32.40 -7.94 18.81
C ASP A 755 -33.67 -8.24 19.61
N GLN A 756 -34.57 -7.25 19.74
CA GLN A 756 -35.89 -7.43 20.36
C GLN A 756 -36.71 -8.52 19.68
N TYR A 757 -36.66 -8.59 18.34
CA TYR A 757 -37.35 -9.63 17.60
C TYR A 757 -36.71 -11.01 17.82
N ALA A 758 -35.39 -11.11 17.70
CA ALA A 758 -34.63 -12.36 17.89
C ALA A 758 -34.82 -12.96 19.30
N GLN A 759 -34.95 -12.10 20.32
CA GLN A 759 -35.20 -12.48 21.71
C GLN A 759 -36.69 -12.77 22.01
N GLY A 760 -37.59 -12.52 21.05
CA GLY A 760 -39.03 -12.71 21.20
C GLY A 760 -39.73 -11.65 22.06
N ALA A 761 -39.10 -10.49 22.28
CA ALA A 761 -39.67 -9.37 23.01
C ALA A 761 -40.81 -8.67 22.23
N ILE A 762 -40.79 -8.76 20.90
CA ILE A 762 -41.84 -8.28 20.00
C ILE A 762 -42.32 -9.39 19.07
N THR A 763 -43.57 -9.30 18.60
CA THR A 763 -44.14 -10.25 17.65
C THR A 763 -43.65 -9.98 16.23
N MET A 764 -43.80 -10.98 15.33
CA MET A 764 -43.47 -10.81 13.90
C MET A 764 -44.25 -9.66 13.25
N ASP A 765 -45.54 -9.53 13.55
CA ASP A 765 -46.36 -8.43 13.02
C ASP A 765 -45.90 -7.07 13.56
N GLN A 766 -45.46 -7.00 14.81
CA GLN A 766 -44.90 -5.77 15.39
C GLN A 766 -43.56 -5.41 14.75
N PHE A 767 -42.70 -6.39 14.50
CA PHE A 767 -41.41 -6.19 13.83
C PHE A 767 -41.59 -5.68 12.40
N VAL A 768 -42.36 -6.40 11.58
CA VAL A 768 -42.64 -6.03 10.19
C VAL A 768 -43.30 -4.65 10.09
N LYS A 769 -44.31 -4.38 10.92
CA LYS A 769 -44.99 -3.08 10.93
C LYS A 769 -44.02 -1.93 11.26
N GLN A 770 -43.10 -2.13 12.20
CA GLN A 770 -42.13 -1.10 12.58
C GLN A 770 -41.13 -0.82 11.45
N LEU A 771 -40.67 -1.86 10.74
CA LEU A 771 -39.83 -1.67 9.55
C LEU A 771 -40.57 -0.86 8.46
N ASP A 772 -41.82 -1.22 8.15
CA ASP A 772 -42.60 -0.53 7.13
C ASP A 772 -42.96 0.91 7.53
N ASP A 773 -43.28 1.16 8.81
CA ASP A 773 -43.53 2.50 9.33
C ASP A 773 -42.29 3.40 9.18
N LYS A 774 -41.08 2.88 9.42
CA LYS A 774 -39.82 3.61 9.21
C LYS A 774 -39.60 3.94 7.74
N LEU A 775 -39.74 2.95 6.85
CA LEU A 775 -39.59 3.17 5.41
C LEU A 775 -40.60 4.19 4.87
N ARG A 776 -41.80 4.25 5.45
CA ARG A 776 -42.79 5.28 5.13
C ARG A 776 -42.34 6.67 5.56
N LEU A 777 -41.76 6.82 6.76
CA LEU A 777 -41.22 8.09 7.24
C LEU A 777 -40.07 8.57 6.35
N VAL A 778 -39.10 7.71 6.04
CA VAL A 778 -37.98 8.05 5.13
C VAL A 778 -38.49 8.54 3.78
N ARG A 779 -39.45 7.83 3.18
CA ARG A 779 -40.08 8.25 1.91
C ARG A 779 -40.76 9.61 1.99
N MET A 780 -41.37 9.94 3.13
CA MET A 780 -42.03 11.24 3.33
C MET A 780 -41.03 12.38 3.53
N GLU A 781 -39.88 12.11 4.16
CA GLU A 781 -38.83 13.10 4.41
C GLU A 781 -37.95 13.37 3.19
N TYR A 782 -37.86 12.39 2.28
CA TYR A 782 -37.03 12.48 1.07
C TYR A 782 -37.74 13.16 -0.11
N GLN A 783 -39.06 13.32 -0.05
CA GLN A 783 -39.89 14.09 -1.02
C GLN A 783 -39.77 15.59 -0.77
#